data_AF-A0A7V6JW91-F1
#
_entry.id   AF-A0A7V6JW91-F1
#
_cell.length_a   1.000
_cell.length_b   1.000
_cell.length_c   1.000
_cell.angle_alpha   90.00
_cell.angle_beta   90.00
_cell.angle_gamma   90.00
#
_symmetry.space_group_name_H-M   'P 1'
#
loop_
_entity.id
_entity.type
_entity.pdbx_description
1 polymer ?
#
loop_
_entity_poly.entity_id
_entity_poly.type
_entity_poly.pdbx_seq_one_letter_code
_entity_poly.pdbx_strand_id
1 'polypeptide(L)'
;MDKIQIKFRNWALLFATICVVGAGLLFTSCEGKEEEDTRVVLQSFGPMPIARGAELKFIGLNLDRVTAVILPENISITSFTKKEARLLTLTVPQEAVPGYVVLKTPDGDITTKTMIGFSEPVSIAGFTPATVKAGDELTITGDYLNLVKEVILTDRITVAEDDFISHSRTEIKLTVPAEAQTGKIAVSNGDEEPIIVYSASTLTVTLPAFTTVTPNPVKAGTNLTIAGTNLDLVLSVRLGGGKVIEAGDFVSHNATQIVLAVPADTKDGKVILVPASGVEVSTETDLVMVVPTLSVTPVTLKNGADITVTGTNLDLIDHVIFGGNKQGTIKAGGTATQILVTVPDDAVDGVVTFVTKADKEVTGPNLTMIVPAFSSFSPTSARANTTITISGTDLDLVTKVIFTGDLEGAIGARTETSLAVTVPVGARTGKITIETKNGTRVVSAIDFTLQANLPTFGSYTEFRGEPGKILTINGTNLLLVKELIFPGNVPATAYGVKTDTRIEVYVPMNVTRGYGTIALLTYEGEQGIFPQIFFGATDPVVDPALMINDFEVGADGHDLGWDNWGGAVELGNDPAIAISGNYMHGVLPALNGWTWIWGCNHSQLPKPSVTKADHYLKMDVNITRPFAPGTGSFTMKLAGTDIDIGHLGIQNSDGSWSTPGWITITFDLATYEALPAVIPSSGDWGMTLWTGVDMDLTGLYVDNIRFEHK
;
A
#
# COMPACT_ATOMS: atom_id res chain seq x y z
N MET A 1 42.40 16.82 -62.10
CA MET A 1 41.84 17.94 -61.33
C MET A 1 42.77 18.16 -60.16
N ASP A 2 43.53 19.22 -59.94
CA ASP A 2 43.98 20.41 -60.67
C ASP A 2 45.30 20.78 -59.94
N LYS A 3 46.46 20.85 -60.61
CA LYS A 3 47.12 22.07 -61.11
C LYS A 3 47.47 23.17 -60.06
N ILE A 4 48.80 23.41 -59.95
CA ILE A 4 49.53 24.72 -59.82
C ILE A 4 49.57 25.31 -58.39
N GLN A 5 50.73 25.50 -57.70
CA GLN A 5 51.86 26.44 -57.90
C GLN A 5 53.11 25.92 -57.13
N ILE A 6 54.30 25.69 -57.72
CA ILE A 6 55.37 26.61 -58.21
C ILE A 6 56.34 27.15 -57.12
N LYS A 7 57.54 26.57 -57.12
CA LYS A 7 58.91 27.14 -57.05
C LYS A 7 59.27 28.13 -55.92
N PHE A 8 59.99 27.60 -54.93
CA PHE A 8 61.26 28.14 -54.40
C PHE A 8 61.86 26.93 -53.65
N ARG A 9 62.97 26.29 -54.06
CA ARG A 9 64.31 26.70 -53.63
C ARG A 9 65.38 25.75 -54.22
N ASN A 10 65.44 25.63 -55.56
CA ASN A 10 66.54 24.93 -56.26
C ASN A 10 67.80 25.81 -56.48
N TRP A 11 67.99 26.85 -55.67
CA TRP A 11 69.04 27.87 -55.83
C TRP A 11 69.99 28.02 -54.63
N ALA A 12 70.01 27.05 -53.70
CA ALA A 12 71.00 27.03 -52.62
C ALA A 12 72.18 26.08 -52.89
N LEU A 13 72.03 25.12 -53.81
CA LEU A 13 73.05 24.10 -54.09
C LEU A 13 74.04 24.46 -55.22
N LEU A 14 73.87 25.61 -55.88
CA LEU A 14 74.78 26.06 -56.96
C LEU A 14 75.82 27.11 -56.49
N PHE A 15 75.66 27.68 -55.30
CA PHE A 15 76.54 28.74 -54.78
C PHE A 15 77.63 28.24 -53.81
N ALA A 16 77.54 27.01 -53.31
CA ALA A 16 78.58 26.43 -52.45
C ALA A 16 79.69 25.71 -53.23
N THR A 17 79.45 25.37 -54.50
CA THR A 17 80.38 24.61 -55.35
C THR A 17 81.32 25.51 -56.16
N ILE A 18 81.16 26.85 -56.08
CA ILE A 18 81.97 27.87 -56.78
C ILE A 18 82.79 28.72 -55.78
N CYS A 19 83.24 28.14 -54.67
CA CYS A 19 84.30 28.72 -53.83
C CYS A 19 85.50 27.78 -53.63
N VAL A 20 85.57 26.69 -54.40
CA VAL A 20 86.62 25.64 -54.26
C VAL A 20 87.63 25.66 -55.42
N VAL A 21 87.52 26.58 -56.39
CA VAL A 21 88.49 26.69 -57.50
C VAL A 21 88.82 28.16 -57.78
N GLY A 22 89.80 28.72 -57.08
CA GLY A 22 90.20 30.11 -57.32
C GLY A 22 91.15 30.73 -56.29
N ALA A 23 92.26 30.06 -55.96
CA ALA A 23 93.44 30.72 -55.37
C ALA A 23 94.66 29.78 -55.47
N GLY A 24 95.00 29.43 -56.72
CA GLY A 24 96.33 28.94 -57.04
C GLY A 24 97.19 30.13 -57.47
N LEU A 25 98.37 30.23 -56.86
CA LEU A 25 99.55 31.04 -57.19
C LEU A 25 99.81 32.24 -56.27
N LEU A 26 101.09 32.27 -55.85
CA LEU A 26 101.81 33.26 -55.06
C LEU A 26 101.65 33.09 -53.54
N PHE A 27 102.42 32.19 -52.94
CA PHE A 27 103.58 32.60 -52.15
C PHE A 27 104.60 31.46 -52.15
N THR A 28 105.81 31.84 -52.50
CA THR A 28 107.02 31.04 -52.56
C THR A 28 107.35 30.49 -51.19
N SER A 29 107.75 29.21 -51.17
CA SER A 29 108.52 28.57 -50.10
C SER A 29 109.61 29.52 -49.57
N CYS A 30 109.43 29.98 -48.34
CA CYS A 30 110.55 30.23 -47.45
C CYS A 30 110.61 29.00 -46.54
N GLU A 31 111.52 28.07 -46.83
CA GLU A 31 112.07 27.12 -45.87
C GLU A 31 112.75 27.92 -44.74
N GLY A 32 111.96 28.45 -43.82
CA GLY A 32 112.41 28.65 -42.46
C GLY A 32 112.43 27.27 -41.82
N LYS A 33 113.60 26.84 -41.34
CA LYS A 33 113.70 25.69 -40.45
C LYS A 33 112.80 25.95 -39.23
N GLU A 34 111.57 25.46 -39.25
CA GLU A 34 110.85 25.22 -38.01
C GLU A 34 111.57 24.03 -37.37
N GLU A 35 112.25 24.29 -36.25
CA GLU A 35 112.62 23.20 -35.34
C GLU A 35 111.36 22.37 -35.11
N GLU A 36 111.39 21.07 -35.46
CA GLU A 36 110.35 20.14 -35.06
C GLU A 36 110.23 20.28 -33.54
N ASP A 37 109.15 20.92 -33.05
CA ASP A 37 108.89 21.04 -31.63
C ASP A 37 108.68 19.62 -31.13
N THR A 38 109.75 19.07 -30.56
CA THR A 38 109.78 17.68 -30.10
C THR A 38 108.88 17.48 -28.89
N ARG A 39 108.43 18.55 -28.23
CA ARG A 39 107.61 18.47 -27.02
C ARG A 39 106.29 17.76 -27.27
N VAL A 40 105.85 17.00 -26.28
CA VAL A 40 104.52 16.39 -26.30
C VAL A 40 103.47 17.48 -26.11
N VAL A 41 102.48 17.55 -26.99
CA VAL A 41 101.37 18.52 -26.90
C VAL A 41 100.06 17.76 -26.92
N LEU A 42 99.29 17.86 -25.82
CA LEU A 42 97.91 17.38 -25.78
C LEU A 42 96.96 18.47 -26.31
N GLN A 43 96.23 18.17 -27.38
CA GLN A 43 95.25 19.10 -27.96
C GLN A 43 93.83 18.80 -27.48
N SER A 44 93.44 17.53 -27.40
CA SER A 44 92.13 17.12 -26.91
C SER A 44 92.14 15.68 -26.41
N PHE A 45 91.13 15.31 -25.63
CA PHE A 45 90.88 13.92 -25.24
C PHE A 45 89.38 13.67 -25.12
N GLY A 46 88.94 12.43 -25.37
CA GLY A 46 87.53 12.04 -25.34
C GLY A 46 87.27 10.65 -25.92
N PRO A 47 86.00 10.23 -26.06
CA PRO A 47 84.76 10.99 -25.82
C PRO A 47 84.53 11.40 -24.35
N MET A 48 83.68 12.40 -24.11
CA MET A 48 83.24 12.81 -22.76
C MET A 48 81.72 13.06 -22.74
N PRO A 49 80.98 12.55 -21.73
CA PRO A 49 81.42 11.55 -20.75
C PRO A 49 81.73 10.19 -21.42
N ILE A 50 82.62 9.39 -20.82
CA ILE A 50 83.04 8.08 -21.35
C ILE A 50 82.50 6.91 -20.52
N ALA A 51 82.08 5.83 -21.15
CA ALA A 51 81.73 4.61 -20.41
C ALA A 51 83.00 3.88 -19.92
N ARG A 52 82.95 3.25 -18.75
CA ARG A 52 84.09 2.47 -18.25
C ARG A 52 84.24 1.18 -19.06
N GLY A 53 85.47 0.86 -19.45
CA GLY A 53 85.77 -0.19 -20.42
C GLY A 53 85.73 0.28 -21.89
N ALA A 54 85.35 1.53 -22.16
CA ALA A 54 85.45 2.10 -23.51
C ALA A 54 86.86 2.64 -23.80
N GLU A 55 87.14 2.87 -25.08
CA GLU A 55 88.42 3.43 -25.52
C GLU A 55 88.44 4.95 -25.38
N LEU A 56 89.31 5.46 -24.51
CA LEU A 56 89.63 6.87 -24.38
C LEU A 56 90.72 7.25 -25.37
N LYS A 57 90.53 8.35 -26.09
CA LYS A 57 91.45 8.84 -27.12
C LYS A 57 92.05 10.17 -26.69
N PHE A 58 93.35 10.34 -26.93
CA PHE A 58 94.09 11.58 -26.79
C PHE A 58 94.63 11.98 -28.16
N ILE A 59 94.38 13.21 -28.58
CA ILE A 59 94.81 13.78 -29.87
C ILE A 59 95.79 14.90 -29.59
N GLY A 60 96.90 14.92 -30.33
CA GLY A 60 98.02 15.79 -30.02
C GLY A 60 99.18 15.69 -30.99
N LEU A 61 100.35 16.14 -30.55
CA LEU A 61 101.64 16.00 -31.24
C LEU A 61 102.63 15.26 -30.34
N ASN A 62 103.48 14.43 -30.94
CA ASN A 62 104.50 13.60 -30.29
C ASN A 62 103.95 12.70 -29.16
N LEU A 63 102.69 12.25 -29.26
CA LEU A 63 102.03 11.44 -28.22
C LEU A 63 102.61 10.02 -28.07
N ASP A 64 103.36 9.54 -29.06
CA ASP A 64 104.12 8.29 -29.01
C ASP A 64 105.22 8.32 -27.93
N ARG A 65 105.64 9.52 -27.50
CA ARG A 65 106.60 9.73 -26.41
C ARG A 65 105.97 9.65 -25.01
N VAL A 66 104.64 9.57 -24.88
CA VAL A 66 103.96 9.40 -23.57
C VAL A 66 104.34 8.05 -22.95
N THR A 67 104.78 8.04 -21.70
CA THR A 67 105.24 6.81 -21.02
C THR A 67 104.15 6.17 -20.17
N ALA A 68 103.25 6.97 -19.62
CA ALA A 68 102.09 6.51 -18.86
C ALA A 68 100.96 7.54 -18.92
N VAL A 69 99.72 7.09 -18.76
CA VAL A 69 98.57 7.94 -18.47
C VAL A 69 98.09 7.61 -17.06
N ILE A 70 98.06 8.61 -16.18
CA ILE A 70 97.58 8.46 -14.80
C ILE A 70 96.16 9.00 -14.75
N LEU A 71 95.20 8.12 -14.49
CA LEU A 71 93.84 8.49 -14.15
C LEU A 71 93.77 8.85 -12.63
N PRO A 72 92.68 9.47 -12.17
CA PRO A 72 92.45 9.73 -10.74
C PRO A 72 92.67 8.50 -9.85
N GLU A 73 92.99 8.72 -8.57
CA GLU A 73 93.42 7.67 -7.61
C GLU A 73 94.72 6.94 -8.00
N ASN A 74 95.59 7.61 -8.77
CA ASN A 74 96.89 7.08 -9.23
C ASN A 74 96.79 5.77 -10.05
N ILE A 75 95.66 5.54 -10.72
CA ILE A 75 95.52 4.41 -11.65
C ILE A 75 96.44 4.66 -12.85
N SER A 76 97.56 3.93 -12.89
CA SER A 76 98.61 4.10 -13.90
C SER A 76 98.41 3.18 -15.08
N ILE A 77 98.23 3.75 -16.27
CA ILE A 77 98.07 3.05 -17.54
C ILE A 77 99.35 3.21 -18.36
N THR A 78 100.12 2.13 -18.45
CA THR A 78 101.35 2.05 -19.26
C THR A 78 101.15 1.24 -20.54
N SER A 79 99.99 0.58 -20.69
CA SER A 79 99.59 -0.17 -21.87
C SER A 79 98.52 0.60 -22.65
N PHE A 80 98.77 0.82 -23.95
CA PHE A 80 97.92 1.63 -24.82
C PHE A 80 97.35 0.76 -25.94
N THR A 81 96.05 0.90 -26.23
CA THR A 81 95.42 0.19 -27.36
C THR A 81 95.95 0.71 -28.71
N LYS A 82 96.38 1.98 -28.74
CA LYS A 82 97.07 2.58 -29.88
C LYS A 82 98.04 3.66 -29.40
N LYS A 83 99.24 3.72 -30.00
CA LYS A 83 100.28 4.67 -29.63
C LYS A 83 101.01 5.19 -30.87
N GLU A 84 100.60 6.36 -31.35
CA GLU A 84 101.16 7.05 -32.52
C GLU A 84 101.43 8.52 -32.18
N ALA A 85 102.26 9.21 -32.96
CA ALA A 85 102.63 10.60 -32.71
C ALA A 85 101.43 11.56 -32.61
N ARG A 86 100.31 11.26 -33.29
CA ARG A 86 99.09 12.08 -33.27
C ARG A 86 97.90 11.49 -32.51
N LEU A 87 98.00 10.25 -32.06
CA LEU A 87 96.89 9.54 -31.44
C LEU A 87 97.40 8.54 -30.42
N LEU A 88 96.95 8.70 -29.18
CA LEU A 88 97.14 7.74 -28.10
C LEU A 88 95.76 7.27 -27.65
N THR A 89 95.56 5.97 -27.51
CA THR A 89 94.29 5.41 -27.02
C THR A 89 94.53 4.38 -25.94
N LEU A 90 93.60 4.28 -24.99
CA LEU A 90 93.62 3.30 -23.92
C LEU A 90 92.20 2.88 -23.55
N THR A 91 92.06 1.70 -22.96
CA THR A 91 90.79 1.26 -22.37
C THR A 91 90.67 1.85 -20.97
N VAL A 92 89.56 2.52 -20.67
CA VAL A 92 89.33 3.08 -19.33
C VAL A 92 89.04 1.94 -18.34
N PRO A 93 89.79 1.80 -17.24
CA PRO A 93 89.54 0.77 -16.23
C PRO A 93 88.17 0.92 -15.55
N GLN A 94 87.69 -0.17 -14.97
CA GLN A 94 86.36 -0.20 -14.34
C GLN A 94 86.30 0.54 -13.01
N GLU A 95 87.45 0.72 -12.37
CA GLU A 95 87.68 1.41 -11.11
C GLU A 95 87.95 2.92 -11.29
N ALA A 96 87.96 3.43 -12.52
CA ALA A 96 88.27 4.83 -12.79
C ALA A 96 87.22 5.79 -12.20
N VAL A 97 87.64 6.84 -11.50
CA VAL A 97 86.75 7.85 -10.88
C VAL A 97 86.90 9.21 -11.55
N PRO A 98 85.92 10.13 -11.44
CA PRO A 98 86.03 11.46 -12.03
C PRO A 98 87.25 12.25 -11.52
N GLY A 99 87.91 13.00 -12.40
CA GLY A 99 89.05 13.83 -12.04
C GLY A 99 89.98 14.15 -13.21
N TYR A 100 91.07 14.87 -12.95
CA TYR A 100 92.03 15.22 -14.01
C TYR A 100 92.92 14.03 -14.37
N VAL A 101 93.22 13.90 -15.67
CA VAL A 101 94.09 12.85 -16.21
C VAL A 101 95.48 13.44 -16.46
N VAL A 102 96.54 12.71 -16.16
CA VAL A 102 97.92 13.19 -16.32
C VAL A 102 98.69 12.30 -17.31
N LEU A 103 99.21 12.89 -18.39
CA LEU A 103 100.13 12.22 -19.30
C LEU A 103 101.56 12.40 -18.77
N LYS A 104 102.24 11.29 -18.48
CA LYS A 104 103.66 11.28 -18.15
C LYS A 104 104.46 11.37 -19.45
N THR A 105 105.29 12.41 -19.56
CA THR A 105 106.13 12.64 -20.74
C THR A 105 107.58 12.91 -20.33
N PRO A 106 108.56 12.71 -21.22
CA PRO A 106 109.96 13.01 -20.93
C PRO A 106 110.21 14.49 -20.62
N ASP A 107 109.34 15.38 -21.10
CA ASP A 107 109.51 16.84 -21.05
C ASP A 107 108.69 17.48 -19.90
N GLY A 108 108.04 16.65 -19.06
CA GLY A 108 107.18 17.07 -17.95
C GLY A 108 105.76 16.50 -18.02
N ASP A 109 105.06 16.50 -16.90
CA ASP A 109 103.68 16.00 -16.81
C ASP A 109 102.70 16.97 -17.49
N ILE A 110 101.75 16.42 -18.26
CA ILE A 110 100.65 17.19 -18.87
C ILE A 110 99.34 16.78 -18.21
N THR A 111 98.75 17.68 -17.42
CA THR A 111 97.41 17.49 -16.83
C THR A 111 96.32 17.97 -17.79
N THR A 112 95.25 17.19 -17.96
CA THR A 112 94.10 17.59 -18.77
C THR A 112 93.46 18.86 -18.21
N LYS A 113 92.86 19.69 -19.08
CA LYS A 113 92.15 20.91 -18.66
C LYS A 113 90.73 20.65 -18.17
N THR A 114 90.13 19.53 -18.55
CA THR A 114 88.82 19.07 -18.07
C THR A 114 88.99 17.73 -17.36
N MET A 115 88.09 17.45 -16.42
CA MET A 115 88.02 16.16 -15.75
C MET A 115 87.49 15.09 -16.72
N ILE A 116 87.94 13.86 -16.55
CA ILE A 116 87.25 12.69 -17.12
C ILE A 116 85.90 12.53 -16.41
N GLY A 117 84.82 12.50 -17.18
CA GLY A 117 83.47 12.21 -16.70
C GLY A 117 82.99 10.86 -17.22
N PHE A 118 82.10 10.20 -16.48
CA PHE A 118 81.62 8.86 -16.83
C PHE A 118 80.16 8.87 -17.26
N SER A 119 79.84 8.08 -18.28
CA SER A 119 78.47 7.79 -18.69
C SER A 119 78.06 6.46 -18.08
N GLU A 120 77.05 6.46 -17.22
CA GLU A 120 76.59 5.29 -16.47
C GLU A 120 75.12 4.97 -16.79
N PRO A 121 74.78 4.69 -18.05
CA PRO A 121 73.40 4.40 -18.42
C PRO A 121 72.99 3.04 -17.87
N VAL A 122 72.04 3.04 -16.94
CA VAL A 122 71.39 1.80 -16.48
C VAL A 122 70.76 1.09 -17.67
N SER A 123 70.99 -0.22 -17.80
CA SER A 123 70.39 -1.03 -18.88
C SER A 123 70.02 -2.42 -18.39
N ILE A 124 68.91 -2.95 -18.92
CA ILE A 124 68.46 -4.32 -18.69
C ILE A 124 68.79 -5.15 -19.94
N ALA A 125 69.64 -6.16 -19.79
CA ALA A 125 69.92 -7.16 -20.82
C ALA A 125 68.82 -8.25 -20.85
N GLY A 126 68.31 -8.64 -19.68
CA GLY A 126 67.25 -9.62 -19.57
C GLY A 126 66.94 -9.98 -18.11
N PHE A 127 66.11 -11.00 -17.94
CA PHE A 127 65.81 -11.57 -16.63
C PHE A 127 65.58 -13.08 -16.75
N THR A 128 65.80 -13.81 -15.66
CA THR A 128 65.59 -15.25 -15.57
C THR A 128 65.13 -15.63 -14.15
N PRO A 129 64.16 -16.55 -14.01
CA PRO A 129 63.37 -17.18 -15.08
C PRO A 129 62.40 -16.23 -15.80
N ALA A 130 61.94 -16.60 -17.00
CA ALA A 130 60.93 -15.83 -17.74
C ALA A 130 59.49 -16.03 -17.23
N THR A 131 59.26 -17.14 -16.53
CA THR A 131 58.01 -17.47 -15.85
C THR A 131 58.32 -17.77 -14.38
N VAL A 132 57.63 -17.08 -13.49
CA VAL A 132 57.82 -17.17 -12.04
C VAL A 132 56.47 -17.28 -11.35
N LYS A 133 56.45 -17.68 -10.08
CA LYS A 133 55.34 -17.44 -9.16
C LYS A 133 55.81 -16.56 -8.00
N ALA A 134 54.85 -16.07 -7.21
CA ALA A 134 55.16 -15.36 -5.98
C ALA A 134 56.10 -16.19 -5.09
N GLY A 135 57.11 -15.53 -4.51
CA GLY A 135 58.14 -16.16 -3.68
C GLY A 135 59.31 -16.79 -4.45
N ASP A 136 59.25 -16.91 -5.78
CA ASP A 136 60.40 -17.38 -6.56
C ASP A 136 61.51 -16.32 -6.60
N GLU A 137 62.77 -16.75 -6.82
CA GLU A 137 63.87 -15.82 -7.09
C GLU A 137 63.85 -15.37 -8.56
N LEU A 138 63.94 -14.05 -8.78
CA LEU A 138 64.11 -13.43 -10.08
C LEU A 138 65.48 -12.78 -10.16
N THR A 139 66.23 -13.11 -11.21
CA THR A 139 67.53 -12.50 -11.52
C THR A 139 67.40 -11.60 -12.73
N ILE A 140 67.77 -10.33 -12.59
CA ILE A 140 67.80 -9.32 -13.63
C ILE A 140 69.27 -9.07 -14.00
N THR A 141 69.60 -9.20 -15.28
CA THR A 141 70.97 -8.96 -15.79
C THR A 141 71.03 -7.71 -16.65
N GLY A 142 72.17 -7.03 -16.64
CA GLY A 142 72.30 -5.73 -17.27
C GLY A 142 73.68 -5.10 -17.09
N ASP A 143 73.75 -3.79 -17.19
CA ASP A 143 74.92 -2.99 -16.84
C ASP A 143 74.51 -1.76 -16.00
N TYR A 144 75.42 -1.30 -15.15
CA TYR A 144 75.20 -0.23 -14.16
C TYR A 144 74.02 -0.46 -13.21
N LEU A 145 73.64 -1.73 -12.98
CA LEU A 145 72.54 -2.10 -12.09
C LEU A 145 72.83 -1.78 -10.62
N ASN A 146 74.09 -1.61 -10.22
CA ASN A 146 74.49 -1.16 -8.88
C ASN A 146 73.98 0.26 -8.53
N LEU A 147 73.48 1.02 -9.52
CA LEU A 147 72.87 2.33 -9.33
C LEU A 147 71.35 2.27 -9.11
N VAL A 148 70.75 1.09 -9.27
CA VAL A 148 69.30 0.87 -9.10
C VAL A 148 68.95 0.85 -7.62
N LYS A 149 67.89 1.56 -7.25
CA LYS A 149 67.34 1.62 -5.88
C LYS A 149 66.02 0.90 -5.71
N GLU A 150 65.33 0.60 -6.81
CA GLU A 150 64.11 -0.19 -6.78
C GLU A 150 63.88 -0.91 -8.10
N VAL A 151 63.26 -2.09 -8.01
CA VAL A 151 62.68 -2.79 -9.16
C VAL A 151 61.16 -2.62 -9.11
N ILE A 152 60.58 -2.16 -10.20
CA ILE A 152 59.15 -1.88 -10.35
C ILE A 152 58.55 -2.97 -11.24
N LEU A 153 57.66 -3.78 -10.69
CA LEU A 153 56.84 -4.73 -11.42
C LEU A 153 55.52 -4.08 -11.88
N THR A 154 54.73 -4.84 -12.62
CA THR A 154 53.38 -4.44 -13.08
C THR A 154 52.54 -3.87 -11.93
N ASP A 155 51.72 -2.87 -12.24
CA ASP A 155 50.86 -2.16 -11.27
C ASP A 155 51.61 -1.43 -10.14
N ARG A 156 52.86 -1.03 -10.40
CA ARG A 156 53.72 -0.28 -9.46
C ARG A 156 54.06 -1.05 -8.17
N ILE A 157 54.06 -2.38 -8.24
CA ILE A 157 54.60 -3.20 -7.15
C ILE A 157 56.12 -3.05 -7.15
N THR A 158 56.66 -2.44 -6.10
CA THR A 158 58.09 -2.12 -6.01
C THR A 158 58.80 -3.06 -5.04
N VAL A 159 60.02 -3.47 -5.40
CA VAL A 159 60.98 -4.11 -4.50
C VAL A 159 62.11 -3.12 -4.28
N ALA A 160 62.31 -2.69 -3.05
CA ALA A 160 63.36 -1.73 -2.69
C ALA A 160 64.73 -2.41 -2.64
N GLU A 161 65.79 -1.61 -2.74
CA GLU A 161 67.19 -2.08 -2.67
C GLU A 161 67.47 -2.93 -1.42
N ASP A 162 66.91 -2.54 -0.27
CA ASP A 162 67.07 -3.26 1.00
C ASP A 162 66.49 -4.68 0.97
N ASP A 163 65.57 -4.97 0.04
CA ASP A 163 64.92 -6.27 -0.15
C ASP A 163 65.56 -7.10 -1.27
N PHE A 164 66.65 -6.62 -1.88
CA PHE A 164 67.39 -7.40 -2.87
C PHE A 164 68.18 -8.53 -2.18
N ILE A 165 68.14 -9.72 -2.79
CA ILE A 165 68.93 -10.89 -2.37
C ILE A 165 70.41 -10.67 -2.72
N SER A 166 70.68 -10.13 -3.91
CA SER A 166 72.02 -9.70 -4.34
C SER A 166 71.92 -8.49 -5.26
N HIS A 167 72.94 -7.63 -5.18
CA HIS A 167 72.98 -6.38 -5.95
C HIS A 167 74.40 -6.08 -6.37
N SER A 168 74.62 -6.04 -7.68
CA SER A 168 75.92 -5.78 -8.29
C SER A 168 75.74 -4.96 -9.55
N ARG A 169 76.85 -4.57 -10.18
CA ARG A 169 76.81 -3.79 -11.42
C ARG A 169 76.07 -4.50 -12.56
N THR A 170 76.17 -5.82 -12.63
CA THR A 170 75.64 -6.58 -13.78
C THR A 170 74.42 -7.41 -13.42
N GLU A 171 74.03 -7.45 -12.14
CA GLU A 171 73.00 -8.36 -11.64
C GLU A 171 72.25 -7.76 -10.45
N ILE A 172 70.93 -7.88 -10.46
CA ILE A 172 70.06 -7.75 -9.28
C ILE A 172 69.32 -9.09 -9.12
N LYS A 173 69.31 -9.65 -7.91
CA LYS A 173 68.46 -10.78 -7.55
C LYS A 173 67.47 -10.34 -6.48
N LEU A 174 66.22 -10.74 -6.63
CA LEU A 174 65.14 -10.42 -5.69
C LEU A 174 64.13 -11.57 -5.58
N THR A 175 63.34 -11.56 -4.51
CA THR A 175 62.17 -12.42 -4.37
C THR A 175 60.96 -11.77 -5.05
N VAL A 176 60.24 -12.50 -5.88
CA VAL A 176 59.03 -12.00 -6.55
C VAL A 176 57.93 -11.72 -5.51
N PRO A 177 57.42 -10.48 -5.39
CA PRO A 177 56.36 -10.14 -4.43
C PRO A 177 55.07 -10.94 -4.63
N ALA A 178 54.26 -11.08 -3.58
CA ALA A 178 53.00 -11.82 -3.63
C ALA A 178 51.97 -11.16 -4.56
N GLU A 179 52.04 -9.84 -4.66
CA GLU A 179 51.18 -8.97 -5.45
C GLU A 179 51.61 -8.90 -6.93
N ALA A 180 52.72 -9.55 -7.30
CA ALA A 180 53.26 -9.45 -8.65
C ALA A 180 52.27 -9.92 -9.72
N GLN A 181 52.21 -9.18 -10.83
CA GLN A 181 51.38 -9.51 -11.99
C GLN A 181 52.22 -9.62 -13.26
N THR A 182 51.72 -10.40 -14.23
CA THR A 182 52.34 -10.55 -15.55
C THR A 182 52.49 -9.19 -16.24
N GLY A 183 53.70 -8.89 -16.70
CA GLY A 183 53.99 -7.65 -17.42
C GLY A 183 55.48 -7.34 -17.49
N LYS A 184 55.83 -6.14 -17.93
CA LYS A 184 57.24 -5.72 -18.01
C LYS A 184 57.75 -5.31 -16.64
N ILE A 185 59.02 -5.58 -16.37
CA ILE A 185 59.71 -5.06 -15.20
C ILE A 185 60.44 -3.77 -15.56
N ALA A 186 60.63 -2.90 -14.59
CA ALA A 186 61.47 -1.72 -14.72
C ALA A 186 62.45 -1.62 -13.56
N VAL A 187 63.56 -0.94 -13.78
CA VAL A 187 64.52 -0.55 -12.73
C VAL A 187 64.58 0.97 -12.66
N SER A 188 64.69 1.50 -11.44
CA SER A 188 64.74 2.94 -11.14
C SER A 188 65.93 3.25 -10.24
N ASN A 189 66.58 4.39 -10.46
CA ASN A 189 67.67 4.88 -9.61
C ASN A 189 67.18 5.58 -8.33
N GLY A 190 65.86 5.74 -8.14
CA GLY A 190 65.27 6.29 -6.91
C GLY A 190 65.51 7.79 -6.66
N ASP A 191 65.98 8.53 -7.66
CA ASP A 191 66.14 9.99 -7.56
C ASP A 191 64.80 10.74 -7.66
N GLU A 192 64.76 12.03 -7.28
CA GLU A 192 63.56 12.88 -7.37
C GLU A 192 62.98 12.95 -8.79
N GLU A 193 63.87 12.99 -9.80
CA GLU A 193 63.55 12.76 -11.21
C GLU A 193 64.14 11.41 -11.64
N PRO A 194 63.41 10.29 -11.45
CA PRO A 194 63.99 8.97 -11.59
C PRO A 194 64.23 8.58 -13.04
N ILE A 195 65.37 7.95 -13.30
CA ILE A 195 65.66 7.25 -14.55
C ILE A 195 65.02 5.87 -14.47
N ILE A 196 63.97 5.64 -15.26
CA ILE A 196 63.25 4.37 -15.32
C ILE A 196 63.57 3.64 -16.61
N VAL A 197 64.07 2.41 -16.50
CA VAL A 197 64.42 1.56 -17.65
C VAL A 197 63.57 0.30 -17.64
N TYR A 198 62.81 0.07 -18.72
CA TYR A 198 61.93 -1.08 -18.86
C TYR A 198 62.63 -2.26 -19.54
N SER A 199 62.26 -3.48 -19.16
CA SER A 199 62.64 -4.68 -19.87
C SER A 199 62.04 -4.75 -21.28
N ALA A 200 62.77 -5.39 -22.20
CA ALA A 200 62.25 -5.66 -23.54
C ALA A 200 61.10 -6.69 -23.50
N SER A 201 61.32 -7.79 -22.79
CA SER A 201 60.37 -8.91 -22.62
C SER A 201 59.45 -8.73 -21.42
N THR A 202 58.30 -9.39 -21.44
CA THR A 202 57.36 -9.50 -20.32
C THR A 202 57.69 -10.67 -19.40
N LEU A 203 57.73 -10.42 -18.10
CA LEU A 203 57.77 -11.44 -17.07
C LEU A 203 56.38 -12.07 -16.93
N THR A 204 56.30 -13.39 -17.01
CA THR A 204 55.04 -14.12 -16.81
C THR A 204 54.94 -14.53 -15.35
N VAL A 205 53.90 -14.07 -14.65
CA VAL A 205 53.59 -14.49 -13.28
C VAL A 205 52.48 -15.54 -13.34
N THR A 206 52.78 -16.70 -12.77
CA THR A 206 51.89 -17.86 -12.77
C THR A 206 50.73 -17.64 -11.82
N LEU A 207 49.51 -17.83 -12.30
CA LEU A 207 48.29 -17.76 -11.50
C LEU A 207 47.86 -19.15 -11.01
N PRO A 208 47.03 -19.22 -9.94
CA PRO A 208 46.35 -20.45 -9.60
C PRO A 208 45.46 -20.92 -10.76
N ALA A 209 45.28 -22.24 -10.89
CA ALA A 209 44.41 -22.81 -11.92
C ALA A 209 43.57 -23.94 -11.36
N PHE A 210 42.32 -24.03 -11.83
CA PHE A 210 41.41 -25.12 -11.51
C PHE A 210 41.72 -26.37 -12.34
N THR A 211 41.67 -27.53 -11.68
CA THR A 211 41.60 -28.85 -12.33
C THR A 211 40.20 -29.44 -12.14
N THR A 212 39.69 -29.45 -10.90
CA THR A 212 38.33 -29.92 -10.59
C THR A 212 37.74 -29.17 -9.40
N VAL A 213 36.41 -29.09 -9.36
CA VAL A 213 35.64 -28.60 -8.22
C VAL A 213 34.60 -29.67 -7.89
N THR A 214 34.77 -30.35 -6.75
CA THR A 214 33.99 -31.54 -6.39
C THR A 214 33.53 -31.52 -4.93
N PRO A 215 32.30 -31.94 -4.63
CA PRO A 215 31.27 -32.38 -5.58
C PRO A 215 30.64 -31.20 -6.35
N ASN A 216 30.12 -31.44 -7.55
CA ASN A 216 29.25 -30.53 -8.29
C ASN A 216 28.13 -31.36 -8.95
N PRO A 217 26.87 -31.33 -8.46
CA PRO A 217 26.33 -30.38 -7.49
C PRO A 217 26.81 -30.61 -6.04
N VAL A 218 26.83 -29.55 -5.22
CA VAL A 218 27.24 -29.57 -3.81
C VAL A 218 26.10 -29.26 -2.86
N LYS A 219 26.05 -29.95 -1.73
CA LYS A 219 25.11 -29.63 -0.65
C LYS A 219 25.69 -28.52 0.23
N ALA A 220 24.91 -27.50 0.53
CA ALA A 220 25.30 -26.47 1.50
C ALA A 220 25.61 -27.09 2.88
N GLY A 221 26.58 -26.53 3.60
CA GLY A 221 27.06 -27.05 4.88
C GLY A 221 28.02 -28.25 4.77
N THR A 222 28.32 -28.73 3.55
CA THR A 222 29.33 -29.78 3.31
C THR A 222 30.61 -29.20 2.74
N ASN A 223 31.68 -30.00 2.75
CA ASN A 223 32.97 -29.59 2.20
C ASN A 223 32.97 -29.63 0.67
N LEU A 224 33.45 -28.54 0.06
CA LEU A 224 33.81 -28.45 -1.34
C LEU A 224 35.33 -28.59 -1.47
N THR A 225 35.78 -29.48 -2.35
CA THR A 225 37.18 -29.66 -2.70
C THR A 225 37.46 -29.04 -4.06
N ILE A 226 38.40 -28.10 -4.08
CA ILE A 226 38.94 -27.47 -5.26
C ILE A 226 40.34 -28.05 -5.48
N ALA A 227 40.54 -28.79 -6.56
CA ALA A 227 41.86 -29.30 -6.95
C ALA A 227 42.41 -28.44 -8.10
N GLY A 228 43.73 -28.26 -8.13
CA GLY A 228 44.35 -27.31 -9.05
C GLY A 228 45.88 -27.29 -8.99
N THR A 229 46.45 -26.19 -9.47
CA THR A 229 47.88 -25.88 -9.36
C THR A 229 48.08 -24.49 -8.77
N ASN A 230 49.15 -24.31 -7.99
CA ASN A 230 49.50 -23.05 -7.31
C ASN A 230 48.38 -22.48 -6.44
N LEU A 231 47.56 -23.35 -5.85
CA LEU A 231 46.42 -22.95 -5.02
C LEU A 231 46.85 -22.35 -3.67
N ASP A 232 48.10 -22.57 -3.25
CA ASP A 232 48.75 -21.92 -2.09
C ASP A 232 48.79 -20.39 -2.23
N LEU A 233 48.67 -19.85 -3.45
CA LEU A 233 48.64 -18.42 -3.73
C LEU A 233 47.28 -17.75 -3.43
N VAL A 234 46.22 -18.53 -3.22
CA VAL A 234 44.84 -18.04 -3.06
C VAL A 234 44.63 -17.49 -1.65
N LEU A 235 44.18 -16.24 -1.53
CA LEU A 235 43.84 -15.62 -0.25
C LEU A 235 42.35 -15.75 0.09
N SER A 236 41.48 -15.82 -0.91
CA SER A 236 40.07 -16.10 -0.69
C SER A 236 39.41 -16.79 -1.87
N VAL A 237 38.30 -17.48 -1.60
CA VAL A 237 37.43 -18.09 -2.60
C VAL A 237 36.07 -17.40 -2.55
N ARG A 238 35.58 -16.95 -3.70
CA ARG A 238 34.22 -16.43 -3.83
C ARG A 238 33.31 -17.48 -4.45
N LEU A 239 32.13 -17.67 -3.85
CA LEU A 239 31.06 -18.55 -4.32
C LEU A 239 29.81 -17.75 -4.71
N GLY A 240 28.85 -18.41 -5.37
CA GLY A 240 27.59 -17.80 -5.78
C GLY A 240 26.81 -17.15 -4.63
N GLY A 241 26.08 -16.09 -4.94
CA GLY A 241 25.42 -15.25 -3.93
C GLY A 241 26.37 -14.26 -3.22
N GLY A 242 27.58 -14.05 -3.75
CA GLY A 242 28.56 -13.09 -3.22
C GLY A 242 29.25 -13.56 -1.95
N LYS A 243 29.29 -14.87 -1.70
CA LYS A 243 29.95 -15.45 -0.53
C LYS A 243 31.45 -15.39 -0.71
N VAL A 244 32.15 -14.88 0.29
CA VAL A 244 33.62 -14.82 0.33
C VAL A 244 34.09 -15.66 1.50
N ILE A 245 35.04 -16.56 1.25
CA ILE A 245 35.65 -17.42 2.24
C ILE A 245 37.14 -17.10 2.23
N GLU A 246 37.64 -16.56 3.32
CA GLU A 246 39.04 -16.20 3.47
C GLU A 246 39.88 -17.45 3.72
N ALA A 247 41.17 -17.42 3.38
CA ALA A 247 42.06 -18.58 3.50
C ALA A 247 42.17 -19.12 4.94
N GLY A 248 42.02 -18.24 5.94
CA GLY A 248 41.98 -18.64 7.36
C GLY A 248 40.78 -19.51 7.73
N ASP A 249 39.70 -19.47 6.94
CA ASP A 249 38.48 -20.26 7.14
C ASP A 249 38.42 -21.52 6.24
N PHE A 250 39.49 -21.78 5.47
CA PHE A 250 39.59 -23.03 4.73
C PHE A 250 39.79 -24.21 5.69
N VAL A 251 39.18 -25.34 5.36
CA VAL A 251 39.36 -26.61 6.06
C VAL A 251 40.77 -27.15 5.80
N SER A 252 41.26 -27.03 4.56
CA SER A 252 42.67 -27.28 4.21
C SER A 252 43.09 -26.47 2.99
N HIS A 253 44.38 -26.15 2.91
CA HIS A 253 44.93 -25.26 1.88
C HIS A 253 46.38 -25.64 1.58
N ASN A 254 46.66 -26.01 0.33
CA ASN A 254 48.02 -26.26 -0.17
C ASN A 254 48.09 -26.00 -1.68
N ALA A 255 49.26 -26.19 -2.28
CA ALA A 255 49.52 -25.88 -3.68
C ALA A 255 48.64 -26.63 -4.70
N THR A 256 48.07 -27.78 -4.35
CA THR A 256 47.27 -28.61 -5.26
C THR A 256 45.82 -28.75 -4.84
N GLN A 257 45.45 -28.30 -3.64
CA GLN A 257 44.10 -28.47 -3.10
C GLN A 257 43.69 -27.37 -2.11
N ILE A 258 42.46 -26.89 -2.25
CA ILE A 258 41.71 -26.14 -1.23
C ILE A 258 40.47 -26.96 -0.86
N VAL A 259 40.21 -27.11 0.44
CA VAL A 259 38.95 -27.63 0.96
C VAL A 259 38.30 -26.54 1.80
N LEU A 260 37.05 -26.24 1.52
CA LEU A 260 36.28 -25.22 2.25
C LEU A 260 34.88 -25.75 2.58
N ALA A 261 34.27 -25.26 3.65
CA ALA A 261 32.87 -25.54 3.96
C ALA A 261 31.97 -24.60 3.18
N VAL A 262 30.95 -25.12 2.50
CA VAL A 262 30.02 -24.29 1.70
C VAL A 262 28.99 -23.62 2.63
N PRO A 263 28.88 -22.27 2.65
CA PRO A 263 27.87 -21.58 3.46
C PRO A 263 26.44 -22.00 3.13
N ALA A 264 25.55 -21.98 4.14
CA ALA A 264 24.18 -22.51 4.06
C ALA A 264 23.29 -21.84 3.00
N ASP A 265 23.56 -20.58 2.67
CA ASP A 265 22.83 -19.73 1.73
C ASP A 265 23.66 -19.39 0.48
N THR A 266 24.65 -20.23 0.16
CA THR A 266 25.38 -20.16 -1.11
C THR A 266 24.40 -20.41 -2.25
N LYS A 267 24.46 -19.58 -3.29
CA LYS A 267 23.64 -19.74 -4.51
C LYS A 267 24.46 -20.38 -5.61
N ASP A 268 23.79 -20.79 -6.68
CA ASP A 268 24.48 -21.21 -7.91
C ASP A 268 25.39 -20.09 -8.43
N GLY A 269 26.52 -20.45 -9.00
CA GLY A 269 27.44 -19.52 -9.66
C GLY A 269 28.87 -20.03 -9.74
N LYS A 270 29.73 -19.26 -10.41
CA LYS A 270 31.15 -19.59 -10.56
C LYS A 270 31.87 -19.61 -9.21
N VAL A 271 32.89 -20.47 -9.12
CA VAL A 271 33.89 -20.40 -8.06
C VAL A 271 35.02 -19.52 -8.56
N ILE A 272 35.40 -18.53 -7.76
CA ILE A 272 36.43 -17.54 -8.09
C ILE A 272 37.56 -17.63 -7.07
N LEU A 273 38.78 -17.89 -7.52
CA LEU A 273 39.98 -17.79 -6.71
C LEU A 273 40.51 -16.37 -6.77
N VAL A 274 40.81 -15.80 -5.60
CA VAL A 274 41.39 -14.47 -5.46
C VAL A 274 42.79 -14.62 -4.85
N PRO A 275 43.86 -14.62 -5.66
CA PRO A 275 45.23 -14.63 -5.16
C PRO A 275 45.69 -13.23 -4.71
N ALA A 276 46.84 -13.16 -4.03
CA ALA A 276 47.44 -11.90 -3.58
C ALA A 276 47.74 -10.90 -4.71
N SER A 277 47.96 -11.38 -5.94
CA SER A 277 48.11 -10.55 -7.13
C SER A 277 46.85 -9.78 -7.52
N GLY A 278 45.68 -10.14 -6.97
CA GLY A 278 44.39 -9.54 -7.29
C GLY A 278 43.79 -9.98 -8.64
N VAL A 279 44.49 -10.82 -9.41
CA VAL A 279 43.99 -11.33 -10.70
C VAL A 279 43.08 -12.53 -10.45
N GLU A 280 41.77 -12.30 -10.53
CA GLU A 280 40.76 -13.32 -10.29
C GLU A 280 40.78 -14.45 -11.34
N VAL A 281 40.67 -15.70 -10.87
CA VAL A 281 40.56 -16.89 -11.72
C VAL A 281 39.23 -17.57 -11.44
N SER A 282 38.41 -17.75 -12.48
CA SER A 282 37.05 -18.31 -12.33
C SER A 282 36.91 -19.68 -12.98
N THR A 283 36.02 -20.52 -12.47
CA THR A 283 35.61 -21.77 -13.13
C THR A 283 34.91 -21.51 -14.47
N GLU A 284 35.00 -22.49 -15.39
CA GLU A 284 34.27 -22.43 -16.66
C GLU A 284 32.76 -22.58 -16.44
N THR A 285 32.36 -23.58 -15.66
CA THR A 285 30.98 -23.88 -15.30
C THR A 285 30.63 -23.39 -13.89
N ASP A 286 29.33 -23.21 -13.65
CA ASP A 286 28.82 -22.86 -12.32
C ASP A 286 28.89 -24.05 -11.37
N LEU A 287 29.18 -23.75 -10.11
CA LEU A 287 28.90 -24.63 -8.99
C LEU A 287 27.38 -24.64 -8.76
N VAL A 288 26.78 -25.81 -8.83
CA VAL A 288 25.33 -25.99 -8.67
C VAL A 288 25.04 -26.50 -7.27
N MET A 289 24.11 -25.85 -6.58
CA MET A 289 23.63 -26.26 -5.27
C MET A 289 22.63 -27.41 -5.38
N VAL A 290 22.75 -28.42 -4.52
CA VAL A 290 21.81 -29.54 -4.45
C VAL A 290 20.41 -29.04 -4.10
N VAL A 291 19.39 -29.57 -4.78
CA VAL A 291 17.98 -29.40 -4.42
C VAL A 291 17.47 -30.61 -3.62
N PRO A 292 16.51 -30.42 -2.69
CA PRO A 292 15.89 -31.53 -1.99
C PRO A 292 15.06 -32.42 -2.91
N THR A 293 14.92 -33.69 -2.53
CA THR A 293 13.83 -34.54 -3.02
C THR A 293 12.74 -34.57 -1.95
N LEU A 294 11.46 -34.58 -2.35
CA LEU A 294 10.35 -34.49 -1.42
C LEU A 294 9.16 -35.35 -1.81
N SER A 295 8.42 -35.77 -0.79
CA SER A 295 7.11 -36.43 -0.83
C SER A 295 6.26 -35.83 0.27
N VAL A 296 5.01 -35.49 -0.02
CA VAL A 296 4.13 -34.74 0.89
C VAL A 296 2.89 -35.58 1.21
N THR A 297 2.56 -35.69 2.50
CA THR A 297 1.36 -36.38 2.98
C THR A 297 0.79 -35.70 4.23
N PRO A 298 -0.55 -35.58 4.37
CA PRO A 298 -1.58 -35.88 3.37
C PRO A 298 -1.67 -34.82 2.26
N VAL A 299 -2.35 -35.16 1.15
CA VAL A 299 -2.66 -34.21 0.05
C VAL A 299 -4.06 -33.58 0.14
N THR A 300 -4.92 -34.13 1.00
CA THR A 300 -6.24 -33.56 1.34
C THR A 300 -6.31 -33.35 2.84
N LEU A 301 -6.59 -32.12 3.29
CA LEU A 301 -6.54 -31.76 4.70
C LEU A 301 -7.31 -30.47 5.00
N LYS A 302 -7.55 -30.23 6.29
CA LYS A 302 -8.05 -28.94 6.77
C LYS A 302 -6.96 -27.88 6.70
N ASN A 303 -7.36 -26.64 6.43
CA ASN A 303 -6.54 -25.47 6.72
C ASN A 303 -6.09 -25.47 8.20
N GLY A 304 -4.86 -25.04 8.49
CA GLY A 304 -4.28 -25.07 9.84
C GLY A 304 -3.72 -26.42 10.28
N ALA A 305 -4.00 -27.51 9.55
CA ALA A 305 -3.39 -28.82 9.82
C ALA A 305 -1.96 -28.88 9.27
N ASP A 306 -1.21 -29.90 9.71
CA ASP A 306 0.16 -30.11 9.25
C ASP A 306 0.24 -31.09 8.08
N ILE A 307 1.13 -30.82 7.13
CA ILE A 307 1.66 -31.79 6.19
C ILE A 307 3.01 -32.33 6.69
N THR A 308 3.20 -33.64 6.56
CA THR A 308 4.50 -34.28 6.70
C THR A 308 5.19 -34.31 5.34
N VAL A 309 6.41 -33.79 5.29
CA VAL A 309 7.26 -33.82 4.11
C VAL A 309 8.42 -34.74 4.38
N THR A 310 8.59 -35.80 3.58
CA THR A 310 9.69 -36.74 3.67
C THR A 310 10.55 -36.69 2.41
N GLY A 311 11.83 -37.06 2.51
CA GLY A 311 12.72 -37.07 1.34
C GLY A 311 14.20 -36.96 1.69
N THR A 312 14.96 -36.18 0.92
CA THR A 312 16.39 -35.95 1.14
C THR A 312 16.72 -34.47 1.08
N ASN A 313 17.70 -34.05 1.89
CA ASN A 313 18.18 -32.67 1.99
C ASN A 313 17.10 -31.64 2.34
N LEU A 314 16.08 -32.04 3.11
CA LEU A 314 15.00 -31.14 3.52
C LEU A 314 15.46 -30.02 4.47
N ASP A 315 16.63 -30.18 5.09
CA ASP A 315 17.31 -29.14 5.89
C ASP A 315 17.72 -27.89 5.09
N LEU A 316 17.72 -28.01 3.76
CA LEU A 316 17.97 -26.91 2.83
C LEU A 316 16.75 -26.01 2.62
N ILE A 317 15.54 -26.46 2.97
CA ILE A 317 14.32 -25.68 2.81
C ILE A 317 14.35 -24.51 3.78
N ASP A 318 14.10 -23.31 3.25
CA ASP A 318 13.96 -22.06 3.98
C ASP A 318 12.50 -21.81 4.34
N HIS A 319 11.60 -21.87 3.34
CA HIS A 319 10.18 -21.66 3.53
C HIS A 319 9.33 -22.42 2.50
N VAL A 320 8.01 -22.47 2.75
CA VAL A 320 7.04 -23.21 1.94
C VAL A 320 5.87 -22.31 1.58
N ILE A 321 5.50 -22.28 0.31
CA ILE A 321 4.40 -21.48 -0.24
C ILE A 321 3.26 -22.41 -0.67
N PHE A 322 2.05 -22.11 -0.22
CA PHE A 322 0.81 -22.82 -0.53
C PHE A 322 -0.05 -22.02 -1.51
N GLY A 323 -1.10 -22.66 -2.04
CA GLY A 323 -2.09 -22.03 -2.92
C GLY A 323 -2.60 -20.70 -2.38
N GLY A 324 -2.73 -19.71 -3.27
CA GLY A 324 -3.04 -18.32 -2.89
C GLY A 324 -1.84 -17.51 -2.42
N ASN A 325 -0.62 -17.99 -2.69
CA ASN A 325 0.66 -17.38 -2.28
C ASN A 325 0.76 -17.21 -0.76
N LYS A 326 0.35 -18.23 -0.02
CA LYS A 326 0.33 -18.22 1.45
C LYS A 326 1.52 -18.98 2.00
N GLN A 327 2.36 -18.31 2.79
CA GLN A 327 3.53 -18.94 3.39
C GLN A 327 3.13 -19.79 4.60
N GLY A 328 3.46 -21.08 4.57
CA GLY A 328 3.28 -21.99 5.71
C GLY A 328 4.43 -21.94 6.70
N THR A 329 4.25 -22.63 7.83
CA THR A 329 5.20 -22.61 8.95
C THR A 329 5.88 -23.96 9.08
N ILE A 330 7.20 -24.01 8.86
CA ILE A 330 8.01 -25.20 9.15
C ILE A 330 8.17 -25.31 10.67
N LYS A 331 7.75 -26.43 11.26
CA LYS A 331 7.88 -26.68 12.70
C LYS A 331 9.33 -26.99 13.08
N ALA A 332 9.71 -26.58 14.28
CA ALA A 332 11.02 -26.91 14.85
C ALA A 332 11.20 -28.44 14.98
N GLY A 333 12.45 -28.89 14.90
CA GLY A 333 12.80 -30.32 15.00
C GLY A 333 12.82 -31.08 13.67
N GLY A 334 12.69 -30.37 12.53
CA GLY A 334 12.91 -30.95 11.21
C GLY A 334 14.33 -31.48 11.00
N THR A 335 14.47 -32.47 10.14
CA THR A 335 15.74 -33.13 9.78
C THR A 335 15.95 -33.09 8.27
N ALA A 336 17.12 -33.55 7.81
CA ALA A 336 17.41 -33.70 6.38
C ALA A 336 16.46 -34.67 5.64
N THR A 337 15.70 -35.51 6.35
CA THR A 337 14.83 -36.53 5.76
C THR A 337 13.35 -36.34 6.07
N GLN A 338 13.00 -35.50 7.04
CA GLN A 338 11.61 -35.22 7.38
C GLN A 338 11.43 -33.82 7.99
N ILE A 339 10.45 -33.07 7.50
CA ILE A 339 9.96 -31.83 8.12
C ILE A 339 8.44 -31.88 8.27
N LEU A 340 7.91 -31.13 9.24
CA LEU A 340 6.48 -30.95 9.46
C LEU A 340 6.14 -29.49 9.17
N VAL A 341 5.14 -29.25 8.32
CA VAL A 341 4.80 -27.89 7.85
C VAL A 341 3.32 -27.63 8.10
N THR A 342 3.01 -26.58 8.84
CA THR A 342 1.62 -26.14 9.08
C THR A 342 1.11 -25.38 7.86
N VAL A 343 -0.04 -25.81 7.35
CA VAL A 343 -0.75 -25.14 6.25
C VAL A 343 -1.45 -23.88 6.76
N PRO A 344 -1.31 -22.73 6.10
CA PRO A 344 -2.02 -21.50 6.50
C PRO A 344 -3.54 -21.65 6.50
N ASP A 345 -4.21 -20.95 7.43
CA ASP A 345 -5.68 -21.01 7.56
C ASP A 345 -6.42 -20.48 6.33
N ASP A 346 -5.77 -19.59 5.57
CA ASP A 346 -6.30 -18.91 4.40
C ASP A 346 -5.72 -19.44 3.08
N ALA A 347 -5.01 -20.57 3.13
CA ALA A 347 -4.55 -21.26 1.92
C ALA A 347 -5.75 -21.80 1.13
N VAL A 348 -5.63 -21.73 -0.19
CA VAL A 348 -6.59 -22.33 -1.13
C VAL A 348 -5.98 -23.57 -1.78
N ASP A 349 -6.80 -24.33 -2.51
CA ASP A 349 -6.34 -25.43 -3.34
C ASP A 349 -5.20 -24.98 -4.26
N GLY A 350 -4.16 -25.80 -4.37
CA GLY A 350 -3.03 -25.46 -5.22
C GLY A 350 -1.79 -26.28 -4.97
N VAL A 351 -0.82 -26.10 -5.87
CA VAL A 351 0.52 -26.67 -5.78
C VAL A 351 1.25 -26.06 -4.58
N VAL A 352 1.90 -26.91 -3.79
CA VAL A 352 2.83 -26.47 -2.73
C VAL A 352 4.24 -26.32 -3.30
N THR A 353 4.89 -25.20 -3.04
CA THR A 353 6.25 -24.89 -3.50
C THR A 353 7.19 -24.76 -2.31
N PHE A 354 8.34 -25.42 -2.37
CA PHE A 354 9.38 -25.37 -1.36
C PHE A 354 10.53 -24.53 -1.85
N VAL A 355 10.94 -23.52 -1.09
CA VAL A 355 12.04 -22.64 -1.44
C VAL A 355 13.22 -22.96 -0.54
N THR A 356 14.38 -23.20 -1.15
CA THR A 356 15.63 -23.48 -0.44
C THR A 356 16.37 -22.20 -0.06
N LYS A 357 17.31 -22.28 0.89
CA LYS A 357 18.21 -21.17 1.27
C LYS A 357 19.11 -20.70 0.12
N ALA A 358 19.24 -21.50 -0.94
CA ALA A 358 19.95 -21.15 -2.17
C ALA A 358 19.03 -20.48 -3.22
N ASP A 359 17.82 -20.07 -2.82
CA ASP A 359 16.76 -19.50 -3.67
C ASP A 359 16.27 -20.42 -4.80
N LYS A 360 16.46 -21.73 -4.66
CA LYS A 360 15.87 -22.71 -5.59
C LYS A 360 14.47 -23.12 -5.17
N GLU A 361 13.58 -23.19 -6.14
CA GLU A 361 12.22 -23.70 -5.97
C GLU A 361 12.13 -25.20 -6.31
N VAL A 362 11.45 -25.95 -5.46
CA VAL A 362 11.09 -27.35 -5.68
C VAL A 362 9.58 -27.51 -5.57
N THR A 363 8.97 -28.00 -6.64
CA THR A 363 7.52 -28.17 -6.73
C THR A 363 7.07 -29.46 -6.05
N GLY A 364 6.09 -29.36 -5.16
CA GLY A 364 5.40 -30.51 -4.55
C GLY A 364 4.07 -30.86 -5.25
N PRO A 365 3.23 -31.72 -4.64
CA PRO A 365 1.94 -32.07 -5.20
C PRO A 365 0.92 -30.92 -5.08
N ASN A 366 -0.22 -31.06 -5.76
CA ASN A 366 -1.38 -30.23 -5.51
C ASN A 366 -2.06 -30.66 -4.21
N LEU A 367 -2.35 -29.71 -3.31
CA LEU A 367 -3.10 -29.93 -2.09
C LEU A 367 -4.54 -29.47 -2.28
N THR A 368 -5.48 -30.22 -1.70
CA THR A 368 -6.92 -29.90 -1.67
C THR A 368 -7.33 -29.60 -0.23
N MET A 369 -7.93 -28.44 -0.02
CA MET A 369 -8.45 -28.01 1.28
C MET A 369 -9.86 -28.57 1.49
N ILE A 370 -10.11 -29.10 2.68
CA ILE A 370 -11.44 -29.61 3.04
C ILE A 370 -12.45 -28.45 3.09
N VAL A 371 -13.57 -28.65 2.40
CA VAL A 371 -14.70 -27.73 2.38
C VAL A 371 -15.73 -28.18 3.42
N PRO A 372 -16.24 -27.29 4.29
CA PRO A 372 -17.27 -27.65 5.26
C PRO A 372 -18.57 -28.07 4.57
N ALA A 373 -19.28 -29.03 5.16
CA ALA A 373 -20.61 -29.41 4.70
C ALA A 373 -21.69 -28.71 5.53
N PHE A 374 -22.62 -28.02 4.88
CA PHE A 374 -23.80 -27.44 5.52
C PHE A 374 -25.02 -28.36 5.31
N SER A 375 -25.31 -29.22 6.28
CA SER A 375 -26.35 -30.24 6.16
C SER A 375 -27.75 -29.72 6.53
N SER A 376 -27.88 -29.03 7.67
CA SER A 376 -29.16 -28.53 8.18
C SER A 376 -28.98 -27.41 9.19
N PHE A 377 -30.07 -26.77 9.58
CA PHE A 377 -30.10 -25.85 10.71
C PHE A 377 -31.43 -25.97 11.46
N SER A 378 -31.40 -25.71 12.76
CA SER A 378 -32.59 -25.77 13.63
C SER A 378 -32.57 -24.67 14.69
N PRO A 379 -33.70 -24.00 14.96
CA PRO A 379 -34.98 -24.11 14.23
C PRO A 379 -34.90 -23.55 12.79
N THR A 380 -35.79 -24.01 11.90
CA THR A 380 -35.88 -23.50 10.52
C THR A 380 -36.62 -22.16 10.41
N SER A 381 -37.27 -21.75 11.49
CA SER A 381 -37.89 -20.43 11.64
C SER A 381 -37.57 -19.86 13.03
N ALA A 382 -37.17 -18.59 13.08
CA ALA A 382 -36.89 -17.92 14.34
C ALA A 382 -36.99 -16.39 14.19
N ARG A 383 -36.95 -15.67 15.31
CA ARG A 383 -36.90 -14.20 15.33
C ARG A 383 -35.46 -13.70 15.28
N ALA A 384 -35.25 -12.41 15.03
CA ALA A 384 -33.95 -11.78 15.27
C ALA A 384 -33.50 -11.99 16.73
N ASN A 385 -32.19 -11.94 16.98
CA ASN A 385 -31.57 -12.15 18.30
C ASN A 385 -31.78 -13.54 18.92
N THR A 386 -32.33 -14.50 18.17
CA THR A 386 -32.41 -15.90 18.59
C THR A 386 -31.22 -16.69 18.06
N THR A 387 -30.79 -17.70 18.81
CA THR A 387 -29.73 -18.61 18.37
C THR A 387 -30.32 -19.77 17.60
N ILE A 388 -29.80 -20.02 16.40
CA ILE A 388 -30.02 -21.26 15.65
C ILE A 388 -28.74 -22.10 15.66
N THR A 389 -28.89 -23.40 15.50
CA THR A 389 -27.77 -24.34 15.39
C THR A 389 -27.68 -24.84 13.96
N ILE A 390 -26.55 -24.59 13.30
CA ILE A 390 -26.17 -25.18 12.02
C ILE A 390 -25.50 -26.53 12.28
N SER A 391 -25.87 -27.57 11.55
CA SER A 391 -25.31 -28.91 11.62
C SER A 391 -24.69 -29.33 10.30
N GLY A 392 -23.58 -30.06 10.37
CA GLY A 392 -22.71 -30.26 9.22
C GLY A 392 -21.47 -31.09 9.51
N THR A 393 -20.44 -30.94 8.67
CA THR A 393 -19.07 -31.41 8.93
C THR A 393 -18.08 -30.28 8.71
N ASP A 394 -16.95 -30.36 9.41
CA ASP A 394 -15.83 -29.41 9.33
C ASP A 394 -16.26 -27.95 9.60
N LEU A 395 -17.33 -27.76 10.39
CA LEU A 395 -17.88 -26.45 10.73
C LEU A 395 -16.95 -25.63 11.62
N ASP A 396 -15.92 -26.23 12.20
CA ASP A 396 -14.83 -25.57 12.91
C ASP A 396 -14.03 -24.60 12.01
N LEU A 397 -14.06 -24.82 10.69
CA LEU A 397 -13.41 -23.97 9.68
C LEU A 397 -14.21 -22.69 9.36
N VAL A 398 -15.49 -22.63 9.73
CA VAL A 398 -16.37 -21.51 9.39
C VAL A 398 -16.00 -20.29 10.23
N THR A 399 -15.74 -19.18 9.56
CA THR A 399 -15.42 -17.89 10.20
C THR A 399 -16.56 -16.88 10.12
N LYS A 400 -17.50 -17.04 9.19
CA LYS A 400 -18.67 -16.17 9.05
C LYS A 400 -19.91 -16.98 8.74
N VAL A 401 -21.05 -16.49 9.23
CA VAL A 401 -22.37 -16.95 8.84
C VAL A 401 -23.15 -15.75 8.35
N ILE A 402 -23.60 -15.77 7.11
CA ILE A 402 -24.23 -14.65 6.41
C ILE A 402 -25.69 -15.01 6.16
N PHE A 403 -26.59 -14.16 6.66
CA PHE A 403 -28.02 -14.24 6.41
C PHE A 403 -28.40 -13.41 5.18
N THR A 404 -29.58 -13.66 4.62
CA THR A 404 -30.10 -12.91 3.48
C THR A 404 -30.18 -11.41 3.79
N GLY A 405 -29.63 -10.59 2.88
CA GLY A 405 -29.39 -9.16 3.10
C GLY A 405 -27.94 -8.80 3.44
N ASP A 406 -27.00 -9.75 3.27
CA ASP A 406 -25.56 -9.61 3.56
C ASP A 406 -25.26 -9.23 5.02
N LEU A 407 -26.05 -9.78 5.94
CA LEU A 407 -25.90 -9.56 7.38
C LEU A 407 -25.18 -10.72 8.05
N GLU A 408 -24.08 -10.43 8.73
CA GLU A 408 -23.31 -11.42 9.48
C GLU A 408 -24.01 -11.74 10.82
N GLY A 409 -24.29 -13.02 11.06
CA GLY A 409 -24.76 -13.54 12.34
C GLY A 409 -23.59 -13.76 13.30
N ALA A 410 -23.82 -13.55 14.59
CA ALA A 410 -22.80 -13.75 15.61
C ALA A 410 -22.59 -15.24 15.87
N ILE A 411 -21.37 -15.74 15.62
CA ILE A 411 -21.00 -17.13 15.90
C ILE A 411 -20.82 -17.33 17.42
N GLY A 412 -21.50 -18.33 17.95
CA GLY A 412 -21.39 -18.80 19.33
C GLY A 412 -20.52 -20.06 19.46
N ALA A 413 -21.00 -21.04 20.23
CA ALA A 413 -20.32 -22.33 20.40
C ALA A 413 -20.17 -23.07 19.05
N ARG A 414 -18.98 -23.59 18.80
CA ARG A 414 -18.59 -24.25 17.54
C ARG A 414 -17.83 -25.54 17.82
N THR A 415 -18.21 -26.58 17.11
CA THR A 415 -17.51 -27.87 17.00
C THR A 415 -17.40 -28.24 15.51
N GLU A 416 -16.76 -29.36 15.19
CA GLU A 416 -16.66 -29.83 13.79
C GLU A 416 -18.04 -30.13 13.17
N THR A 417 -19.04 -30.48 13.97
CA THR A 417 -20.36 -30.92 13.49
C THR A 417 -21.51 -29.98 13.85
N SER A 418 -21.25 -28.93 14.62
CA SER A 418 -22.27 -28.01 15.12
C SER A 418 -21.73 -26.58 15.22
N LEU A 419 -22.52 -25.61 14.76
CA LEU A 419 -22.22 -24.18 14.82
C LEU A 419 -23.44 -23.42 15.31
N ALA A 420 -23.39 -22.90 16.53
CA ALA A 420 -24.40 -21.98 17.03
C ALA A 420 -24.19 -20.59 16.42
N VAL A 421 -25.25 -19.98 15.93
CA VAL A 421 -25.22 -18.62 15.36
C VAL A 421 -26.47 -17.85 15.79
N THR A 422 -26.28 -16.61 16.22
CA THR A 422 -27.38 -15.70 16.53
C THR A 422 -27.83 -14.96 15.26
N VAL A 423 -29.14 -15.01 15.00
CA VAL A 423 -29.78 -14.33 13.86
C VAL A 423 -29.65 -12.81 14.04
N PRO A 424 -29.04 -12.08 13.09
CA PRO A 424 -28.84 -10.64 13.22
C PRO A 424 -30.14 -9.85 13.05
N VAL A 425 -30.20 -8.67 13.66
CA VAL A 425 -31.30 -7.71 13.43
C VAL A 425 -31.29 -7.23 11.98
N GLY A 426 -32.46 -7.13 11.37
CA GLY A 426 -32.62 -6.76 9.97
C GLY A 426 -32.41 -7.90 8.97
N ALA A 427 -32.15 -9.13 9.44
CA ALA A 427 -32.15 -10.32 8.60
C ALA A 427 -33.45 -10.43 7.79
N ARG A 428 -33.42 -11.20 6.70
CA ARG A 428 -34.61 -11.49 5.90
C ARG A 428 -34.77 -13.00 5.74
N THR A 429 -35.99 -13.43 5.46
CA THR A 429 -36.25 -14.81 5.03
C THR A 429 -35.43 -15.12 3.79
N GLY A 430 -34.74 -16.26 3.80
CA GLY A 430 -33.91 -16.73 2.69
C GLY A 430 -32.77 -17.64 3.16
N LYS A 431 -31.84 -17.93 2.26
CA LYS A 431 -30.73 -18.87 2.53
C LYS A 431 -29.70 -18.30 3.50
N ILE A 432 -29.05 -19.20 4.22
CA ILE A 432 -27.90 -18.92 5.07
C ILE A 432 -26.65 -19.38 4.33
N THR A 433 -25.60 -18.56 4.34
CA THR A 433 -24.29 -18.91 3.77
C THR A 433 -23.26 -19.00 4.89
N ILE A 434 -22.49 -20.07 4.93
CA ILE A 434 -21.29 -20.16 5.78
C ILE A 434 -20.06 -19.85 4.93
N GLU A 435 -19.08 -19.16 5.51
CA GLU A 435 -17.84 -18.78 4.84
C GLU A 435 -16.61 -19.09 5.72
N THR A 436 -15.64 -19.79 5.15
CA THR A 436 -14.34 -20.10 5.78
C THR A 436 -13.33 -18.98 5.56
N LYS A 437 -12.20 -19.02 6.30
CA LYS A 437 -11.15 -17.99 6.22
C LYS A 437 -10.48 -17.88 4.84
N ASN A 438 -10.44 -18.96 4.07
CA ASN A 438 -9.93 -18.97 2.69
C ASN A 438 -10.97 -18.50 1.66
N GLY A 439 -12.16 -18.04 2.10
CA GLY A 439 -13.21 -17.50 1.23
C GLY A 439 -14.16 -18.54 0.63
N THR A 440 -14.07 -19.81 1.03
CA THR A 440 -15.01 -20.84 0.55
C THR A 440 -16.39 -20.60 1.13
N ARG A 441 -17.40 -20.55 0.27
CA ARG A 441 -18.81 -20.30 0.63
C ARG A 441 -19.67 -21.53 0.40
N VAL A 442 -20.47 -21.89 1.39
CA VAL A 442 -21.43 -22.99 1.31
C VAL A 442 -22.80 -22.48 1.74
N VAL A 443 -23.82 -22.75 0.91
CA VAL A 443 -25.17 -22.21 1.08
C VAL A 443 -26.10 -23.31 1.57
N SER A 444 -27.01 -22.96 2.48
CA SER A 444 -28.04 -23.87 2.98
C SER A 444 -28.96 -24.39 1.88
N ALA A 445 -29.34 -25.67 1.96
CA ALA A 445 -30.25 -26.28 0.99
C ALA A 445 -31.65 -25.64 1.01
N ILE A 446 -32.16 -25.32 2.20
CA ILE A 446 -33.47 -24.69 2.43
C ILE A 446 -33.31 -23.25 2.93
N ASP A 447 -34.40 -22.49 2.87
CA ASP A 447 -34.47 -21.12 3.35
C ASP A 447 -34.77 -21.10 4.86
N PHE A 448 -34.13 -20.18 5.58
CA PHE A 448 -34.48 -19.82 6.95
C PHE A 448 -35.65 -18.83 6.92
N THR A 449 -36.71 -19.12 7.68
CA THR A 449 -37.88 -18.25 7.78
C THR A 449 -37.72 -17.29 8.95
N LEU A 450 -37.57 -15.99 8.68
CA LEU A 450 -37.62 -14.99 9.74
C LEU A 450 -39.07 -14.81 10.21
N GLN A 451 -39.30 -15.03 11.49
CA GLN A 451 -40.61 -14.82 12.11
C GLN A 451 -40.73 -13.36 12.54
N ALA A 452 -41.87 -12.76 12.19
CA ALA A 452 -42.20 -11.43 12.67
C ALA A 452 -42.28 -11.40 14.21
N ASN A 453 -41.84 -10.30 14.80
CA ASN A 453 -41.92 -9.94 16.20
C ASN A 453 -42.69 -8.61 16.37
N LEU A 454 -43.85 -8.52 15.72
CA LEU A 454 -44.71 -7.35 15.84
C LEU A 454 -45.44 -7.35 17.20
N PRO A 455 -45.70 -6.16 17.78
CA PRO A 455 -46.59 -6.02 18.92
C PRO A 455 -48.00 -6.52 18.59
N THR A 456 -48.67 -7.12 19.58
CA THR A 456 -50.08 -7.50 19.42
C THR A 456 -50.95 -6.37 19.95
N PHE A 457 -51.87 -5.89 19.12
CA PHE A 457 -52.87 -4.92 19.55
C PHE A 457 -53.92 -5.56 20.46
N GLY A 458 -54.26 -4.88 21.56
CA GLY A 458 -55.37 -5.20 22.44
C GLY A 458 -56.56 -4.27 22.22
N SER A 459 -56.38 -2.98 22.48
CA SER A 459 -57.44 -1.97 22.34
C SER A 459 -56.87 -0.54 22.28
N TYR A 460 -57.70 0.39 21.81
CA TYR A 460 -57.57 1.80 22.17
C TYR A 460 -58.37 2.06 23.45
N THR A 461 -57.86 2.88 24.37
CA THR A 461 -58.63 3.30 25.56
C THR A 461 -59.68 4.34 25.17
N GLU A 462 -59.31 5.25 24.28
CA GLU A 462 -60.14 6.35 23.82
C GLU A 462 -60.97 5.93 22.60
N PHE A 463 -62.18 6.47 22.50
CA PHE A 463 -63.12 6.19 21.40
C PHE A 463 -62.64 6.77 20.06
N ARG A 464 -61.86 7.86 20.10
CA ARG A 464 -61.27 8.53 18.94
C ARG A 464 -59.91 9.14 19.27
N GLY A 465 -59.09 9.35 18.26
CA GLY A 465 -57.83 10.09 18.38
C GLY A 465 -58.05 11.59 18.17
N GLU A 466 -58.20 12.35 19.25
CA GLU A 466 -58.30 13.81 19.18
C GLU A 466 -56.93 14.47 18.97
N PRO A 467 -56.73 15.32 17.93
CA PRO A 467 -55.47 16.02 17.72
C PRO A 467 -55.01 16.79 18.97
N GLY A 468 -53.76 16.57 19.38
CA GLY A 468 -53.14 17.19 20.56
C GLY A 468 -53.47 16.52 21.90
N LYS A 469 -54.33 15.50 21.93
CA LYS A 469 -54.63 14.69 23.14
C LYS A 469 -53.87 13.37 23.12
N ILE A 470 -53.78 12.74 24.29
CA ILE A 470 -53.21 11.39 24.43
C ILE A 470 -54.20 10.37 23.88
N LEU A 471 -53.67 9.47 23.05
CA LEU A 471 -54.27 8.21 22.66
C LEU A 471 -53.47 7.08 23.31
N THR A 472 -54.15 6.17 23.97
CA THR A 472 -53.59 5.04 24.69
C THR A 472 -53.82 3.75 23.89
N ILE A 473 -52.73 3.11 23.50
CA ILE A 473 -52.70 1.85 22.76
C ILE A 473 -52.32 0.75 23.74
N ASN A 474 -53.23 -0.18 24.00
CA ASN A 474 -53.00 -1.34 24.86
C ASN A 474 -52.69 -2.57 24.02
N GLY A 475 -51.86 -3.48 24.54
CA GLY A 475 -51.40 -4.64 23.79
C GLY A 475 -50.37 -5.48 24.53
N THR A 476 -49.51 -6.16 23.78
CA THR A 476 -48.33 -6.87 24.28
C THR A 476 -47.12 -6.63 23.38
N ASN A 477 -45.91 -6.76 23.93
CA ASN A 477 -44.64 -6.47 23.25
C ASN A 477 -44.55 -5.02 22.73
N LEU A 478 -45.24 -4.07 23.37
CA LEU A 478 -45.30 -2.68 22.90
C LEU A 478 -43.99 -1.90 23.15
N LEU A 479 -43.07 -2.44 23.95
CA LEU A 479 -41.71 -1.90 24.04
C LEU A 479 -40.91 -2.06 22.73
N LEU A 480 -41.31 -3.00 21.86
CA LEU A 480 -40.68 -3.18 20.56
C LEU A 480 -40.92 -2.03 19.60
N VAL A 481 -42.00 -1.27 19.76
CA VAL A 481 -42.33 -0.12 18.91
C VAL A 481 -41.24 0.94 19.02
N LYS A 482 -40.58 1.27 17.93
CA LYS A 482 -39.64 2.38 17.83
C LYS A 482 -40.36 3.67 17.44
N GLU A 483 -41.29 3.59 16.50
CA GLU A 483 -41.97 4.74 15.91
C GLU A 483 -43.43 4.41 15.59
N LEU A 484 -44.32 5.39 15.80
CA LEU A 484 -45.71 5.36 15.35
C LEU A 484 -45.92 6.43 14.28
N ILE A 485 -46.61 6.07 13.20
CA ILE A 485 -46.89 6.94 12.07
C ILE A 485 -48.41 7.00 11.89
N PHE A 486 -48.97 8.19 12.10
CA PHE A 486 -50.39 8.48 11.99
C PHE A 486 -50.81 8.77 10.53
N PRO A 487 -52.11 8.72 10.22
CA PRO A 487 -52.62 9.03 8.88
C PRO A 487 -52.12 10.36 8.31
N GLY A 488 -51.83 10.35 7.00
CA GLY A 488 -51.11 11.44 6.33
C GLY A 488 -49.59 11.32 6.41
N ASN A 489 -49.07 10.14 6.80
CA ASN A 489 -47.64 9.89 7.00
C ASN A 489 -47.03 10.84 8.04
N VAL A 490 -47.76 11.08 9.13
CA VAL A 490 -47.37 12.02 10.19
C VAL A 490 -46.75 11.23 11.35
N PRO A 491 -45.42 11.30 11.56
CA PRO A 491 -44.79 10.58 12.67
C PRO A 491 -45.20 11.19 14.02
N ALA A 492 -45.38 10.33 15.01
CA ALA A 492 -45.64 10.75 16.38
C ALA A 492 -44.37 11.29 17.03
N THR A 493 -44.44 12.53 17.51
CA THR A 493 -43.29 13.25 18.07
C THR A 493 -43.33 13.42 19.58
N ALA A 494 -44.46 13.11 20.22
CA ALA A 494 -44.66 13.23 21.65
C ALA A 494 -45.35 11.99 22.23
N TYR A 495 -44.78 11.45 23.31
CA TYR A 495 -45.23 10.23 23.97
C TYR A 495 -45.45 10.47 25.46
N GLY A 496 -46.40 9.74 26.04
CA GLY A 496 -46.60 9.63 27.48
C GLY A 496 -45.88 8.40 28.04
N VAL A 497 -46.57 7.65 28.90
CA VAL A 497 -46.05 6.40 29.46
C VAL A 497 -46.00 5.31 28.39
N LYS A 498 -44.88 4.61 28.37
CA LYS A 498 -44.66 3.43 27.52
C LYS A 498 -44.19 2.25 28.37
N THR A 499 -44.93 1.15 28.29
CA THR A 499 -44.64 -0.13 28.94
C THR A 499 -44.78 -1.26 27.91
N ASP A 500 -44.55 -2.50 28.33
CA ASP A 500 -44.72 -3.65 27.43
C ASP A 500 -46.18 -3.89 27.01
N THR A 501 -47.13 -3.36 27.78
CA THR A 501 -48.56 -3.55 27.54
C THR A 501 -49.31 -2.27 27.20
N ARG A 502 -48.63 -1.11 27.15
CA ARG A 502 -49.24 0.19 26.89
C ARG A 502 -48.30 1.16 26.18
N ILE A 503 -48.82 1.91 25.22
CA ILE A 503 -48.19 3.13 24.69
C ILE A 503 -49.20 4.28 24.81
N GLU A 504 -48.84 5.31 25.55
CA GLU A 504 -49.49 6.62 25.45
C GLU A 504 -48.75 7.47 24.43
N VAL A 505 -49.49 8.02 23.47
CA VAL A 505 -48.93 8.84 22.40
C VAL A 505 -49.84 10.04 22.16
N TYR A 506 -49.26 11.22 21.99
CA TYR A 506 -50.04 12.38 21.60
C TYR A 506 -50.39 12.29 20.12
N VAL A 507 -51.67 12.41 19.80
CA VAL A 507 -52.14 12.46 18.40
C VAL A 507 -51.58 13.73 17.75
N PRO A 508 -50.86 13.65 16.63
CA PRO A 508 -50.30 14.84 15.96
C PRO A 508 -51.37 15.86 15.59
N MET A 509 -51.07 17.16 15.78
CA MET A 509 -52.01 18.26 15.46
C MET A 509 -52.44 18.28 13.99
N ASN A 510 -51.55 17.85 13.09
CA ASN A 510 -51.76 17.82 11.64
C ASN A 510 -52.08 16.40 11.11
N VAL A 511 -52.54 15.49 11.98
CA VAL A 511 -53.03 14.17 11.53
C VAL A 511 -54.15 14.36 10.49
N THR A 512 -54.13 13.53 9.44
CA THR A 512 -55.25 13.52 8.48
C THR A 512 -56.52 13.07 9.19
N ARG A 513 -57.57 13.90 9.14
CA ARG A 513 -58.85 13.65 9.81
C ARG A 513 -59.62 12.50 9.15
N GLY A 514 -60.51 11.89 9.93
CA GLY A 514 -61.31 10.75 9.49
C GLY A 514 -60.78 9.41 10.01
N TYR A 515 -61.34 8.32 9.50
CA TYR A 515 -60.91 6.98 9.89
C TYR A 515 -59.58 6.60 9.26
N GLY A 516 -58.60 6.21 10.08
CA GLY A 516 -57.29 5.78 9.60
C GLY A 516 -56.60 4.80 10.55
N THR A 517 -55.50 4.22 10.09
CA THR A 517 -54.67 3.27 10.86
C THR A 517 -53.37 3.94 11.30
N ILE A 518 -52.84 3.53 12.45
CA ILE A 518 -51.50 3.93 12.90
C ILE A 518 -50.52 2.84 12.46
N ALA A 519 -49.55 3.21 11.64
CA ALA A 519 -48.44 2.32 11.31
C ALA A 519 -47.39 2.33 12.43
N LEU A 520 -46.66 1.23 12.59
CA LEU A 520 -45.59 1.10 13.56
C LEU A 520 -44.33 0.58 12.89
N LEU A 521 -43.18 1.03 13.38
CA LEU A 521 -41.86 0.48 13.10
C LEU A 521 -41.27 -0.03 14.41
N THR A 522 -40.73 -1.25 14.45
CA THR A 522 -40.07 -1.79 15.65
C THR A 522 -38.58 -1.42 15.70
N TYR A 523 -37.94 -1.56 16.87
CA TYR A 523 -36.48 -1.43 16.99
C TYR A 523 -35.72 -2.48 16.16
N GLU A 524 -36.37 -3.59 15.84
CA GLU A 524 -35.83 -4.66 14.98
C GLU A 524 -36.05 -4.40 13.48
N GLY A 525 -36.72 -3.28 13.13
CA GLY A 525 -36.93 -2.84 11.75
C GLY A 525 -38.21 -3.38 11.09
N GLU A 526 -39.08 -4.05 11.84
CA GLU A 526 -40.32 -4.61 11.32
C GLU A 526 -41.43 -3.55 11.25
N GLN A 527 -42.27 -3.64 10.22
CA GLN A 527 -43.39 -2.72 10.02
C GLN A 527 -44.72 -3.42 10.28
N GLY A 528 -45.63 -2.73 10.94
CA GLY A 528 -46.99 -3.20 11.21
C GLY A 528 -48.00 -2.06 11.18
N ILE A 529 -49.27 -2.40 11.35
CA ILE A 529 -50.36 -1.44 11.49
C ILE A 529 -51.25 -1.85 12.65
N PHE A 530 -51.74 -0.87 13.40
CA PHE A 530 -52.82 -1.06 14.36
C PHE A 530 -54.19 -0.92 13.67
N PRO A 531 -55.26 -1.49 14.26
CA PRO A 531 -56.62 -1.34 13.74
C PRO A 531 -57.05 0.12 13.54
N GLN A 532 -58.06 0.32 12.71
CA GLN A 532 -58.55 1.65 12.36
C GLN A 532 -59.22 2.34 13.57
N ILE A 533 -59.01 3.65 13.71
CA ILE A 533 -59.70 4.54 14.65
C ILE A 533 -60.03 5.87 13.94
N PHE A 534 -61.05 6.57 14.41
CA PHE A 534 -61.37 7.91 13.92
C PHE A 534 -60.42 8.97 14.50
N PHE A 535 -59.90 9.86 13.66
CA PHE A 535 -59.10 11.01 14.08
C PHE A 535 -59.87 12.31 13.85
N GLY A 536 -60.24 13.00 14.94
CA GLY A 536 -61.05 14.21 14.89
C GLY A 536 -61.44 14.73 16.28
N ALA A 537 -61.80 16.01 16.36
CA ALA A 537 -62.24 16.64 17.60
C ALA A 537 -63.73 16.35 17.92
N THR A 538 -64.53 16.09 16.90
CA THR A 538 -65.97 15.74 16.98
C THR A 538 -66.18 14.23 16.90
N ASP A 539 -67.38 13.77 17.23
CA ASP A 539 -67.79 12.38 17.01
C ASP A 539 -67.87 12.10 15.50
N PRO A 540 -67.44 10.91 15.05
CA PRO A 540 -67.61 10.51 13.65
C PRO A 540 -69.08 10.51 13.24
N VAL A 541 -69.36 10.82 11.97
CA VAL A 541 -70.66 10.56 11.37
C VAL A 541 -70.76 9.06 11.10
N VAL A 542 -71.58 8.35 11.89
CA VAL A 542 -71.72 6.89 11.81
C VAL A 542 -72.60 6.45 10.63
N ASP A 543 -73.73 7.13 10.42
CA ASP A 543 -74.66 6.86 9.31
C ASP A 543 -75.02 8.17 8.57
N PRO A 544 -74.39 8.43 7.42
CA PRO A 544 -74.70 9.62 6.61
C PRO A 544 -76.16 9.68 6.13
N ALA A 545 -76.89 8.55 6.07
CA ALA A 545 -78.30 8.56 5.67
C ALA A 545 -79.23 9.20 6.73
N LEU A 546 -78.73 9.35 7.96
CA LEU A 546 -79.41 10.04 9.06
C LEU A 546 -78.97 11.51 9.20
N MET A 547 -78.12 12.00 8.29
CA MET A 547 -77.77 13.41 8.22
C MET A 547 -79.03 14.24 7.92
N ILE A 548 -79.20 15.33 8.65
CA ILE A 548 -80.24 16.35 8.42
C ILE A 548 -79.62 17.47 7.58
N ASN A 549 -78.46 17.97 7.98
CA ASN A 549 -77.73 19.01 7.26
C ASN A 549 -76.24 18.97 7.61
N ASP A 550 -75.39 18.80 6.61
CA ASP A 550 -73.92 18.94 6.67
C ASP A 550 -73.44 20.22 5.95
N PHE A 551 -74.38 21.06 5.49
CA PHE A 551 -74.14 22.33 4.81
C PHE A 551 -73.30 22.23 3.52
N GLU A 552 -73.05 21.03 3.02
CA GLU A 552 -72.40 20.84 1.73
C GLU A 552 -73.36 21.14 0.58
N VAL A 553 -72.85 21.72 -0.51
CA VAL A 553 -73.67 21.99 -1.69
C VAL A 553 -73.86 20.69 -2.47
N GLY A 554 -75.04 20.10 -2.34
CA GLY A 554 -75.43 18.87 -3.03
C GLY A 554 -75.52 19.02 -4.55
N ALA A 555 -75.63 17.89 -5.26
CA ALA A 555 -75.75 17.88 -6.73
C ALA A 555 -77.03 18.56 -7.26
N ASP A 556 -78.04 18.71 -6.40
CA ASP A 556 -79.28 19.45 -6.66
C ASP A 556 -79.16 20.96 -6.39
N GLY A 557 -78.00 21.42 -5.90
CA GLY A 557 -77.70 22.83 -5.65
C GLY A 557 -78.40 23.42 -4.43
N HIS A 558 -79.00 22.57 -3.57
CA HIS A 558 -79.52 23.02 -2.28
C HIS A 558 -78.36 23.45 -1.38
N ASP A 559 -78.51 24.61 -0.74
CA ASP A 559 -77.56 25.16 0.22
C ASP A 559 -78.31 25.91 1.35
N LEU A 560 -77.54 26.33 2.36
CA LEU A 560 -78.08 27.09 3.50
C LEU A 560 -78.78 28.40 3.10
N GLY A 561 -78.48 28.96 1.92
CA GLY A 561 -79.14 30.17 1.42
C GLY A 561 -80.66 29.99 1.24
N TRP A 562 -81.11 28.78 0.93
CA TRP A 562 -82.54 28.46 0.77
C TRP A 562 -83.25 28.32 2.12
N ASP A 563 -82.49 28.02 3.17
CA ASP A 563 -82.98 27.74 4.52
C ASP A 563 -82.76 28.91 5.51
N ASN A 564 -82.14 30.01 5.08
CA ASN A 564 -81.85 31.17 5.94
C ASN A 564 -83.06 32.12 6.11
N TRP A 565 -84.18 31.61 6.60
CA TRP A 565 -85.44 32.38 6.69
C TRP A 565 -85.39 33.58 7.63
N GLY A 566 -84.53 33.55 8.65
CA GLY A 566 -84.39 34.62 9.64
C GLY A 566 -83.24 35.59 9.35
N GLY A 567 -82.42 35.34 8.31
CA GLY A 567 -81.24 36.15 7.99
C GLY A 567 -80.17 36.12 9.08
N ALA A 568 -80.18 35.11 9.96
CA ALA A 568 -79.33 35.05 11.14
C ALA A 568 -77.99 34.35 10.91
N VAL A 569 -77.87 33.61 9.80
CA VAL A 569 -76.71 32.78 9.46
C VAL A 569 -76.26 32.97 8.01
N GLU A 570 -75.09 32.46 7.67
CA GLU A 570 -74.56 32.33 6.32
C GLU A 570 -73.78 31.02 6.17
N LEU A 571 -73.44 30.66 4.93
CA LEU A 571 -72.58 29.52 4.64
C LEU A 571 -71.11 29.95 4.75
N GLY A 572 -70.39 29.38 5.71
CA GLY A 572 -68.95 29.54 5.86
C GLY A 572 -68.19 28.36 5.25
N ASN A 573 -66.94 28.59 4.82
CA ASN A 573 -66.09 27.57 4.19
C ASN A 573 -64.59 27.77 4.45
N ASP A 574 -64.23 28.54 5.50
CA ASP A 574 -62.83 28.76 5.84
C ASP A 574 -62.19 27.46 6.36
N PRO A 575 -61.19 26.87 5.67
CA PRO A 575 -60.54 25.64 6.11
C PRO A 575 -59.83 25.76 7.47
N ALA A 576 -59.52 26.98 7.92
CA ALA A 576 -58.94 27.22 9.24
C ALA A 576 -59.96 27.01 10.37
N ILE A 577 -61.25 27.14 10.07
CA ILE A 577 -62.35 26.96 11.01
C ILE A 577 -63.03 25.62 10.78
N ALA A 578 -63.29 25.21 9.53
CA ALA A 578 -64.10 24.05 9.18
C ALA A 578 -63.65 22.72 9.82
N ILE A 579 -64.62 21.85 10.13
CA ILE A 579 -64.34 20.44 10.44
C ILE A 579 -64.36 19.56 9.21
N SER A 580 -65.32 19.81 8.32
CA SER A 580 -65.48 19.29 6.98
C SER A 580 -66.06 20.42 6.12
N GLY A 581 -65.58 20.56 4.88
CA GLY A 581 -66.00 21.56 3.89
C GLY A 581 -66.71 22.83 4.41
N ASN A 582 -68.02 22.92 4.15
CA ASN A 582 -68.84 24.06 4.50
C ASN A 582 -69.48 23.90 5.89
N TYR A 583 -69.90 25.00 6.50
CA TYR A 583 -70.58 25.01 7.80
C TYR A 583 -71.54 26.20 7.90
N MET A 584 -72.50 26.13 8.83
CA MET A 584 -73.35 27.27 9.17
C MET A 584 -72.59 28.23 10.08
N HIS A 585 -72.54 29.52 9.71
CA HIS A 585 -71.92 30.60 10.49
C HIS A 585 -72.98 31.64 10.90
N GLY A 586 -73.06 32.00 12.18
CA GLY A 586 -73.94 33.09 12.61
C GLY A 586 -73.40 34.47 12.19
N VAL A 587 -74.28 35.41 11.83
CA VAL A 587 -73.85 36.73 11.31
C VAL A 587 -74.38 37.93 12.09
N LEU A 588 -75.25 37.72 13.06
CA LEU A 588 -75.86 38.80 13.83
C LEU A 588 -75.00 39.15 15.06
N PRO A 589 -74.42 40.37 15.15
CA PRO A 589 -73.58 40.76 16.27
C PRO A 589 -74.36 41.08 17.56
N ALA A 590 -75.68 41.29 17.44
CA ALA A 590 -76.58 41.55 18.56
C ALA A 590 -78.00 41.15 18.16
N LEU A 591 -78.39 39.92 18.48
CA LEU A 591 -79.76 39.42 18.33
C LEU A 591 -80.54 39.63 19.63
N ASN A 592 -81.73 40.22 19.54
CA ASN A 592 -82.69 40.35 20.63
C ASN A 592 -84.11 40.03 20.11
N GLY A 593 -84.85 39.19 20.81
CA GLY A 593 -86.16 38.67 20.38
C GLY A 593 -86.10 37.29 19.74
N TRP A 594 -87.17 36.94 19.01
CA TRP A 594 -87.34 35.65 18.34
C TRP A 594 -86.84 35.71 16.88
N THR A 595 -86.08 34.72 16.43
CA THR A 595 -85.75 34.55 15.01
C THR A 595 -85.59 33.08 14.62
N TRP A 596 -85.71 32.81 13.32
CA TRP A 596 -85.19 31.58 12.72
C TRP A 596 -83.67 31.67 12.61
N ILE A 597 -82.98 30.66 13.14
CA ILE A 597 -81.56 30.45 12.83
C ILE A 597 -81.43 29.86 11.44
N TRP A 598 -82.19 28.80 11.17
CA TRP A 598 -82.43 28.27 9.83
C TRP A 598 -83.77 27.53 9.83
N GLY A 599 -84.46 27.47 8.70
CA GLY A 599 -85.75 26.82 8.56
C GLY A 599 -85.91 26.27 7.14
N CYS A 600 -86.54 25.10 7.03
CA CYS A 600 -86.68 24.39 5.78
C CYS A 600 -88.03 23.66 5.73
N ASN A 601 -88.69 23.69 4.57
CA ASN A 601 -89.89 22.89 4.31
C ASN A 601 -89.87 22.14 2.97
N HIS A 602 -88.90 22.41 2.09
CA HIS A 602 -88.78 21.74 0.79
C HIS A 602 -88.15 20.34 0.91
N SER A 603 -88.25 19.52 -0.14
CA SER A 603 -87.86 18.10 -0.11
C SER A 603 -86.38 17.82 -0.31
N GLN A 604 -85.59 18.82 -0.70
CA GLN A 604 -84.16 18.72 -1.00
C GLN A 604 -83.32 18.53 0.25
N LEU A 605 -83.71 19.17 1.36
CA LEU A 605 -83.09 18.90 2.66
C LEU A 605 -83.46 17.48 3.13
N PRO A 606 -82.48 16.65 3.48
CA PRO A 606 -82.72 15.36 4.11
C PRO A 606 -83.56 15.51 5.38
N LYS A 607 -84.73 14.85 5.39
CA LYS A 607 -85.63 14.77 6.55
C LYS A 607 -85.79 13.32 6.98
N PRO A 608 -84.73 12.69 7.51
CA PRO A 608 -84.75 11.27 7.88
C PRO A 608 -85.84 11.00 8.91
N SER A 609 -86.67 9.98 8.65
CA SER A 609 -87.70 9.56 9.60
C SER A 609 -87.10 8.61 10.62
N VAL A 610 -87.15 8.96 11.90
CA VAL A 610 -86.53 8.20 12.99
C VAL A 610 -87.46 8.00 14.17
N THR A 611 -87.24 6.94 14.94
CA THR A 611 -87.92 6.68 16.21
C THR A 611 -87.19 7.43 17.33
N LYS A 612 -87.90 8.27 18.09
CA LYS A 612 -87.28 9.09 19.15
C LYS A 612 -86.65 8.26 20.28
N ALA A 613 -87.16 7.05 20.53
CA ALA A 613 -86.63 6.17 21.55
C ALA A 613 -85.23 5.64 21.20
N ASP A 614 -84.94 5.47 19.91
CA ASP A 614 -83.78 4.74 19.39
C ASP A 614 -82.67 5.65 18.86
N HIS A 615 -82.88 6.97 18.89
CA HIS A 615 -81.95 7.94 18.29
C HIS A 615 -81.62 9.11 19.22
N TYR A 616 -80.39 9.61 19.07
CA TYR A 616 -79.96 10.93 19.48
C TYR A 616 -80.10 11.92 18.30
N LEU A 617 -80.28 13.21 18.61
CA LEU A 617 -79.93 14.30 17.70
C LEU A 617 -78.52 14.76 18.07
N LYS A 618 -77.63 14.81 17.08
CA LYS A 618 -76.26 15.29 17.23
C LYS A 618 -76.00 16.44 16.28
N MET A 619 -75.16 17.36 16.71
CA MET A 619 -74.60 18.40 15.84
C MET A 619 -73.22 18.78 16.34
N ASP A 620 -72.34 19.12 15.41
CA ASP A 620 -71.01 19.60 15.74
C ASP A 620 -71.08 21.12 15.85
N VAL A 621 -70.52 21.67 16.93
CA VAL A 621 -70.62 23.09 17.26
C VAL A 621 -69.27 23.64 17.67
N ASN A 622 -68.97 24.85 17.20
CA ASN A 622 -67.85 25.65 17.68
C ASN A 622 -68.33 27.07 18.01
N ILE A 623 -68.07 27.54 19.24
CA ILE A 623 -68.44 28.87 19.74
C ILE A 623 -67.17 29.58 20.15
N THR A 624 -66.69 30.42 19.24
CA THR A 624 -65.42 31.16 19.39
C THR A 624 -65.59 32.49 20.14
N ARG A 625 -66.83 32.99 20.24
CA ARG A 625 -67.20 34.15 21.03
C ARG A 625 -68.23 33.72 22.07
N PRO A 626 -67.92 33.77 23.37
CA PRO A 626 -68.83 33.30 24.40
C PRO A 626 -70.17 34.03 24.37
N PHE A 627 -71.26 33.28 24.41
CA PHE A 627 -72.59 33.85 24.60
C PHE A 627 -72.75 34.29 26.05
N ALA A 628 -73.14 35.54 26.28
CA ALA A 628 -73.24 36.12 27.61
C ALA A 628 -74.26 35.37 28.51
N PRO A 629 -74.09 35.44 29.85
CA PRO A 629 -75.10 34.93 30.77
C PRO A 629 -76.47 35.57 30.52
N GLY A 630 -77.55 34.78 30.62
CA GLY A 630 -78.93 35.26 30.45
C GLY A 630 -79.44 35.28 29.00
N THR A 631 -78.64 34.84 28.04
CA THR A 631 -79.08 34.52 26.67
C THR A 631 -80.10 33.37 26.70
N GLY A 632 -81.09 33.40 25.80
CA GLY A 632 -82.13 32.38 25.75
C GLY A 632 -81.69 31.06 25.09
N SER A 633 -82.59 30.09 25.03
CA SER A 633 -82.32 28.75 24.51
C SER A 633 -82.62 28.61 23.01
N PHE A 634 -81.85 27.75 22.35
CA PHE A 634 -82.13 27.29 21.01
C PHE A 634 -83.26 26.27 21.05
N THR A 635 -84.16 26.35 20.07
CA THR A 635 -85.26 25.41 19.89
C THR A 635 -85.09 24.74 18.54
N MET A 636 -85.02 23.41 18.52
CA MET A 636 -85.03 22.65 17.27
C MET A 636 -86.48 22.38 16.88
N LYS A 637 -86.82 22.62 15.62
CA LYS A 637 -88.09 22.21 15.03
C LYS A 637 -87.86 20.95 14.20
N LEU A 638 -88.57 19.88 14.53
CA LEU A 638 -88.54 18.60 13.82
C LEU A 638 -89.96 18.24 13.39
N ALA A 639 -90.20 18.17 12.08
CA ALA A 639 -91.49 17.85 11.50
C ALA A 639 -92.66 18.72 12.01
N GLY A 640 -92.41 20.01 12.23
CA GLY A 640 -93.38 20.97 12.76
C GLY A 640 -93.41 21.06 14.29
N THR A 641 -92.82 20.12 15.03
CA THR A 641 -92.78 20.10 16.50
C THR A 641 -91.54 20.82 17.03
N ASP A 642 -91.75 21.75 17.97
CA ASP A 642 -90.68 22.46 18.67
C ASP A 642 -90.18 21.68 19.90
N ILE A 643 -88.86 21.56 20.02
CA ILE A 643 -88.17 21.04 21.22
C ILE A 643 -87.10 22.04 21.67
N ASP A 644 -87.10 22.38 22.95
CA ASP A 644 -86.06 23.22 23.54
C ASP A 644 -84.78 22.39 23.71
N ILE A 645 -83.74 22.71 22.94
CA ILE A 645 -82.44 22.04 23.01
C ILE A 645 -81.45 22.79 23.90
N GLY A 646 -81.88 23.85 24.58
CA GLY A 646 -81.04 24.62 25.50
C GLY A 646 -79.96 25.44 24.78
N HIS A 647 -78.84 25.64 25.44
CA HIS A 647 -77.69 26.33 24.87
C HIS A 647 -76.83 25.37 24.06
N LEU A 648 -76.36 25.84 22.90
CA LEU A 648 -75.28 25.19 22.19
C LEU A 648 -73.98 25.56 22.92
N GLY A 649 -73.22 24.57 23.39
CA GLY A 649 -71.90 24.75 24.00
C GLY A 649 -71.80 24.29 25.45
N ILE A 650 -70.73 24.68 26.12
CA ILE A 650 -70.44 24.36 27.52
C ILE A 650 -70.56 25.64 28.35
N GLN A 651 -71.29 25.55 29.47
CA GLN A 651 -71.41 26.67 30.39
C GLN A 651 -70.08 26.89 31.13
N ASN A 652 -69.56 28.12 31.03
CA ASN A 652 -68.40 28.60 31.76
C ASN A 652 -68.78 28.93 33.21
N SER A 653 -67.78 29.04 34.08
CA SER A 653 -67.97 29.38 35.51
C SER A 653 -68.59 30.76 35.74
N ASP A 654 -68.48 31.67 34.78
CA ASP A 654 -69.10 33.01 34.80
C ASP A 654 -70.55 33.01 34.26
N GLY A 655 -71.07 31.85 33.85
CA GLY A 655 -72.40 31.67 33.30
C GLY A 655 -72.52 31.91 31.78
N SER A 656 -71.43 32.30 31.10
CA SER A 656 -71.38 32.39 29.64
C SER A 656 -71.29 31.00 29.00
N TRP A 657 -71.54 30.89 27.69
CA TRP A 657 -71.47 29.61 26.97
C TRP A 657 -70.46 29.70 25.83
N SER A 658 -69.53 28.75 25.76
CA SER A 658 -68.52 28.68 24.70
C SER A 658 -68.08 27.24 24.45
N THR A 659 -67.22 27.02 23.46
CA THR A 659 -66.58 25.71 23.26
C THR A 659 -65.06 25.87 23.14
N PRO A 660 -64.27 24.84 23.50
CA PRO A 660 -62.81 24.87 23.35
C PRO A 660 -62.33 24.66 21.90
N GLY A 661 -63.23 24.78 20.92
CA GLY A 661 -63.10 24.30 19.54
C GLY A 661 -64.37 23.55 19.12
N TRP A 662 -64.30 22.78 18.05
CA TRP A 662 -65.44 21.94 17.64
C TRP A 662 -65.66 20.79 18.61
N ILE A 663 -66.91 20.65 19.05
CA ILE A 663 -67.39 19.55 19.89
C ILE A 663 -68.69 19.01 19.29
N THR A 664 -68.99 17.73 19.50
CA THR A 664 -70.33 17.20 19.20
C THR A 664 -71.21 17.37 20.42
N ILE A 665 -72.36 18.02 20.22
CA ILE A 665 -73.42 18.12 21.21
C ILE A 665 -74.45 17.04 20.90
N THR A 666 -74.88 16.30 21.93
CA THR A 666 -75.79 15.16 21.81
C THR A 666 -77.05 15.42 22.62
N PHE A 667 -78.20 15.29 21.99
CA PHE A 667 -79.52 15.43 22.58
C PHE A 667 -80.27 14.10 22.52
N ASP A 668 -80.72 13.58 23.66
CA ASP A 668 -81.56 12.38 23.71
C ASP A 668 -83.00 12.72 23.35
N LEU A 669 -83.43 12.31 22.16
CA LEU A 669 -84.77 12.55 21.64
C LEU A 669 -85.88 11.95 22.51
N ALA A 670 -85.59 10.90 23.26
CA ALA A 670 -86.56 10.26 24.16
C ALA A 670 -86.95 11.17 25.34
N THR A 671 -86.12 12.17 25.67
CA THR A 671 -86.37 13.11 26.77
C THR A 671 -87.41 14.19 26.42
N TYR A 672 -87.71 14.37 25.13
CA TYR A 672 -88.66 15.39 24.67
C TYR A 672 -90.06 14.79 24.50
N GLU A 673 -90.97 15.11 25.43
CA GLU A 673 -92.36 14.63 25.41
C GLU A 673 -93.14 15.10 24.18
N ALA A 674 -92.87 16.33 23.72
CA ALA A 674 -93.57 16.95 22.59
C ALA A 674 -93.38 16.19 21.26
N LEU A 675 -92.26 15.46 21.09
CA LEU A 675 -91.99 14.71 19.88
C LEU A 675 -92.91 13.48 19.75
N PRO A 676 -93.43 13.19 18.54
CA PRO A 676 -94.12 11.93 18.28
C PRO A 676 -93.15 10.74 18.43
N ALA A 677 -93.70 9.53 18.63
CA ALA A 677 -92.88 8.32 18.76
C ALA A 677 -91.98 8.07 17.53
N VAL A 678 -92.52 8.34 16.34
CA VAL A 678 -91.79 8.38 15.07
C VAL A 678 -91.87 9.79 14.53
N ILE A 679 -90.71 10.41 14.30
CA ILE A 679 -90.59 11.72 13.68
C ILE A 679 -90.72 11.52 12.16
N PRO A 680 -91.76 12.07 11.49
CA PRO A 680 -91.99 11.82 10.07
C PRO A 680 -91.08 12.67 9.18
N SER A 681 -90.84 12.24 7.94
CA SER A 681 -90.03 12.95 6.94
C SER A 681 -90.72 14.16 6.29
N SER A 682 -91.68 14.78 6.99
CA SER A 682 -92.54 15.85 6.47
C SER A 682 -92.56 17.05 7.42
N GLY A 683 -93.22 18.15 7.03
CA GLY A 683 -93.34 19.36 7.84
C GLY A 683 -92.11 20.27 7.82
N ASP A 684 -92.15 21.29 8.67
CA ASP A 684 -91.09 22.29 8.81
C ASP A 684 -89.99 21.77 9.74
N TRP A 685 -88.74 21.93 9.31
CA TRP A 685 -87.54 21.55 10.05
C TRP A 685 -86.65 22.77 10.20
N GLY A 686 -85.90 22.88 11.28
CA GLY A 686 -84.97 23.98 11.46
C GLY A 686 -84.63 24.25 12.90
N MET A 687 -83.99 25.38 13.14
CA MET A 687 -83.63 25.85 14.47
C MET A 687 -84.09 27.29 14.65
N THR A 688 -84.68 27.58 15.79
CA THR A 688 -85.11 28.93 16.19
C THR A 688 -84.41 29.33 17.48
N LEU A 689 -84.35 30.62 17.74
CA LEU A 689 -83.78 31.17 18.95
C LEU A 689 -84.68 32.31 19.43
N TRP A 690 -84.99 32.31 20.72
CA TRP A 690 -85.53 33.48 21.41
C TRP A 690 -84.54 33.93 22.46
N THR A 691 -84.18 35.21 22.48
CA THR A 691 -83.34 35.78 23.55
C THR A 691 -83.92 37.10 24.05
N GLY A 692 -83.89 37.31 25.37
CA GLY A 692 -84.32 38.56 26.01
C GLY A 692 -83.19 39.57 26.21
N VAL A 693 -81.96 39.20 25.83
CA VAL A 693 -80.75 40.04 25.89
C VAL A 693 -80.00 39.94 24.56
N ASP A 694 -79.14 40.91 24.28
CA ASP A 694 -78.35 40.94 23.05
C ASP A 694 -77.35 39.78 23.02
N MET A 695 -77.51 38.89 22.03
CA MET A 695 -76.66 37.73 21.81
C MET A 695 -75.83 37.90 20.53
N ASP A 696 -74.51 37.79 20.63
CA ASP A 696 -73.60 37.84 19.47
C ASP A 696 -73.48 36.44 18.85
N LEU A 697 -74.08 36.24 17.67
CA LEU A 697 -74.02 35.00 16.91
C LEU A 697 -72.78 34.90 16.01
N THR A 698 -71.96 35.96 15.86
CA THR A 698 -70.79 35.98 14.96
C THR A 698 -69.65 35.05 15.39
N GLY A 699 -69.79 34.40 16.55
CA GLY A 699 -68.89 33.34 17.00
C GLY A 699 -69.44 31.93 16.84
N LEU A 700 -70.68 31.76 16.36
CA LEU A 700 -71.37 30.47 16.25
C LEU A 700 -71.05 29.78 14.92
N TYR A 701 -70.56 28.56 15.01
CA TYR A 701 -70.39 27.66 13.88
C TYR A 701 -71.06 26.32 14.17
N VAL A 702 -71.83 25.80 13.22
CA VAL A 702 -72.51 24.50 13.34
C VAL A 702 -72.33 23.70 12.06
N ASP A 703 -72.13 22.39 12.22
CA ASP A 703 -71.96 21.45 11.13
C ASP A 703 -72.49 20.06 11.52
N ASN A 704 -72.68 19.15 10.55
CA ASN A 704 -73.07 17.75 10.72
C ASN A 704 -74.27 17.53 11.66
N ILE A 705 -75.37 18.26 11.44
CA ILE A 705 -76.63 18.07 12.14
C ILE A 705 -77.25 16.75 11.68
N ARG A 706 -77.39 15.78 12.58
CA ARG A 706 -77.76 14.41 12.22
C ARG A 706 -78.50 13.69 13.34
N PHE A 707 -79.24 12.65 12.98
CA PHE A 707 -79.59 11.63 13.95
C PHE A 707 -78.50 10.57 14.05
N GLU A 708 -78.43 9.93 15.21
CA GLU A 708 -77.55 8.78 15.42
C GLU A 708 -78.26 7.76 16.28
N HIS A 709 -78.16 6.47 15.93
CA HIS A 709 -78.69 5.39 16.75
C HIS A 709 -78.03 5.37 18.14
N LYS A 710 -78.82 5.05 19.17
CA LYS A 710 -78.36 5.04 20.56
C LYS A 710 -77.35 3.96 20.93
#